data_AF-A0AAJ7XE75-F1
#
_entry.id   AF-A0AAJ7XE75-F1
#
_cell.length_a   1.000
_cell.length_b   1.000
_cell.length_c   1.000
_cell.angle_alpha   90.00
_cell.angle_beta   90.00
_cell.angle_gamma   90.00
#
_symmetry.space_group_name_H-M   'P 1'
#
loop_
_entity.id
_entity.type
_entity.pdbx_description
1 polymer ?
#
loop_
_entity_poly.entity_id
_entity_poly.type
_entity_poly.pdbx_seq_one_letter_code
_entity_poly.pdbx_strand_id
1 'polypeptide(L)'
;MVYIHGGSYMEGTGNMFDGSVLASYGNVIVVTINYRLGVLGFLSTHDQSARGNFGLLDQIQALRWISDNIAGFGGDPQRVTVFGSGAGASCVNLLTLSHHSEGLFQRAITQSGTALSSWAINYDPSKYAHTLATRVGCGAPLNTQDMVECLRSRPARELVEQDVQPARYHIAFGPVIDGDVIPDDPQILMEQGEFLNYDVMMGINQGEGFKFVENMVDGEDGVTSSDFDFAVSNFVDNLYGYPEQGKDELRETIKFMYTDWADRDNAETRRKTLLALFTDHQWVAPAVATADLHAQYGSPTYVYAFYHHCQSEMKPAWADAAHGDEIPYVFGVPMVGPTELFPCNFSKNDVMLSAVVMTYWSNFAKTGDPNSPVPQDTKFIHTKPNRFEEVAWSKYNPKDQHYLHIGLKPRVREHYRANKVAFWLELVPHLHSLHDINPYLSTTTRVPSLDHGGGGYPTMRPNKWVTPTNRPGLGSSPPFASRNPPDNDRKTFGIGGGPNPALLESQRDYSTELSVTIAVGASLLFLNVLAFAALYYRKDKRYVVNSHRRHRSPQHGGLGGAANDLSLRHPPPEEEIMSLQLKHGGGRDGEPPPGSGAPGGCYGGPGGGGGGGGGGGGFPPDYTLALRRSPDDVPLMTPSTIAMIPNSLAPGVAHLHQQQQQQLHHGLHLSQAQPLHAFGAFGQPGAGMGPASAGGVGAAGINSATLPHSRSTTRV
;
A
#
# COMPACT_ATOMS: atom_id res chain seq x y z
N MET A 1 -3.38 -18.87 -15.55
CA MET A 1 -2.81 -17.72 -14.81
C MET A 1 -1.63 -17.18 -15.61
N VAL A 2 -1.58 -15.88 -15.87
CA VAL A 2 -0.59 -15.23 -16.73
C VAL A 2 0.20 -14.22 -15.89
N TYR A 3 1.49 -14.45 -15.71
CA TYR A 3 2.34 -13.62 -14.85
C TYR A 3 3.05 -12.52 -15.64
N ILE A 4 2.91 -11.28 -15.18
CA ILE A 4 3.64 -10.10 -15.62
C ILE A 4 4.64 -9.73 -14.52
N HIS A 5 5.94 -9.76 -14.85
CA HIS A 5 7.00 -9.51 -13.87
C HIS A 5 7.14 -8.02 -13.52
N GLY A 6 7.70 -7.75 -12.34
CA GLY A 6 8.19 -6.43 -11.96
C GLY A 6 9.59 -6.12 -12.51
N GLY A 7 10.24 -5.09 -11.95
CA GLY A 7 11.54 -4.57 -12.39
C GLY A 7 11.49 -3.11 -12.86
N SER A 8 10.67 -2.27 -12.21
CA SER A 8 10.56 -0.81 -12.47
C SER A 8 10.36 -0.42 -13.95
N TYR A 9 9.74 -1.32 -14.74
CA TYR A 9 9.65 -1.30 -16.21
C TYR A 9 10.99 -1.33 -16.98
N MET A 10 12.14 -1.25 -16.30
CA MET A 10 13.48 -1.16 -16.90
C MET A 10 14.17 -2.53 -17.03
N GLU A 11 13.86 -3.47 -16.15
CA GLU A 11 14.58 -4.75 -16.00
C GLU A 11 13.64 -5.93 -15.69
N GLY A 12 14.22 -7.13 -15.50
CA GLY A 12 13.50 -8.37 -15.26
C GLY A 12 13.25 -9.23 -16.51
N THR A 13 12.67 -10.41 -16.30
CA THR A 13 12.22 -11.33 -17.35
C THR A 13 11.24 -12.33 -16.74
N GLY A 14 10.24 -12.77 -17.52
CA GLY A 14 9.33 -13.86 -17.13
C GLY A 14 10.05 -15.18 -16.87
N ASN A 15 11.29 -15.33 -17.35
CA ASN A 15 12.12 -16.52 -17.21
C ASN A 15 12.63 -16.75 -15.77
N MET A 16 12.59 -15.73 -14.90
CA MET A 16 13.03 -15.85 -13.50
C MET A 16 12.04 -16.63 -12.62
N PHE A 17 10.79 -16.76 -13.05
CA PHE A 17 9.69 -17.23 -12.20
C PHE A 17 9.24 -18.63 -12.65
N ASP A 18 9.74 -19.68 -11.99
CA ASP A 18 9.34 -21.05 -12.30
C ASP A 18 7.89 -21.31 -11.90
N GLY A 19 7.01 -21.40 -12.90
CA GLY A 19 5.59 -21.70 -12.73
C GLY A 19 5.27 -23.15 -12.37
N SER A 20 6.25 -24.07 -12.38
CA SER A 20 6.03 -25.52 -12.30
C SER A 20 5.31 -25.96 -11.02
N VAL A 21 5.71 -25.42 -9.86
CA VAL A 21 5.09 -25.78 -8.57
C VAL A 21 3.67 -25.23 -8.47
N LEU A 22 3.46 -23.95 -8.81
CA LEU A 22 2.11 -23.34 -8.83
C LEU A 22 1.17 -24.06 -9.81
N ALA A 23 1.67 -24.47 -10.99
CA ALA A 23 0.90 -25.24 -11.95
C ALA A 23 0.50 -26.62 -11.41
N SER A 24 1.47 -27.37 -10.88
CA SER A 24 1.25 -28.73 -10.37
C SER A 24 0.44 -28.77 -9.06
N TYR A 25 0.59 -27.77 -8.18
CA TYR A 25 -0.15 -27.67 -6.93
C TYR A 25 -1.57 -27.13 -7.17
N GLY A 26 -1.67 -26.02 -7.92
CA GLY A 26 -2.93 -25.35 -8.20
C GLY A 26 -3.83 -26.12 -9.17
N ASN A 27 -3.28 -27.04 -9.96
CA ASN A 27 -3.93 -27.64 -11.13
C ASN A 27 -4.44 -26.55 -12.09
N VAL A 28 -3.51 -25.70 -12.54
CA VAL A 28 -3.74 -24.55 -13.43
C VAL A 28 -2.60 -24.44 -14.43
N ILE A 29 -2.85 -23.92 -15.63
CA ILE A 29 -1.76 -23.51 -16.52
C ILE A 29 -1.20 -22.18 -16.02
N VAL A 30 0.12 -22.14 -15.80
CA VAL A 30 0.88 -20.93 -15.53
C VAL A 30 1.63 -20.54 -16.80
N VAL A 31 1.50 -19.29 -17.22
CA VAL A 31 2.24 -18.69 -18.34
C VAL A 31 3.02 -17.51 -17.79
N THR A 32 4.33 -17.44 -18.01
CA THR A 32 5.11 -16.21 -17.80
C THR A 32 5.38 -15.56 -19.15
N ILE A 33 5.40 -14.23 -19.20
CA ILE A 33 5.63 -13.49 -20.45
C ILE A 33 6.87 -12.59 -20.34
N ASN A 34 7.42 -12.26 -21.50
CA ASN A 34 8.43 -11.22 -21.67
C ASN A 34 7.84 -10.12 -22.55
N TYR A 35 8.06 -8.87 -22.18
CA TYR A 35 7.64 -7.68 -22.92
C TYR A 35 8.84 -6.72 -23.03
N ARG A 36 8.80 -5.75 -23.96
CA ARG A 36 9.89 -4.78 -24.10
C ARG A 36 9.99 -3.87 -22.88
N LEU A 37 11.23 -3.58 -22.47
CA LEU A 37 11.57 -2.85 -21.25
C LEU A 37 12.28 -1.53 -21.54
N GLY A 38 12.22 -0.62 -20.57
CA GLY A 38 12.84 0.70 -20.57
C GLY A 38 12.60 1.46 -21.87
N VAL A 39 13.67 2.03 -22.43
CA VAL A 39 13.66 2.75 -23.72
C VAL A 39 12.90 2.00 -24.82
N LEU A 40 13.13 0.68 -24.95
CA LEU A 40 12.59 -0.12 -26.06
C LEU A 40 11.10 -0.46 -25.89
N GLY A 41 10.61 -0.44 -24.66
CA GLY A 41 9.19 -0.65 -24.32
C GLY A 41 8.39 0.63 -24.18
N PHE A 42 9.04 1.75 -23.83
CA PHE A 42 8.33 2.88 -23.22
C PHE A 42 8.87 4.27 -23.61
N LEU A 43 9.77 4.39 -24.59
CA LEU A 43 10.10 5.71 -25.15
C LEU A 43 8.86 6.32 -25.83
N SER A 44 8.52 7.54 -25.42
CA SER A 44 7.45 8.34 -26.02
C SER A 44 7.94 9.76 -26.25
N THR A 45 7.57 10.35 -27.39
CA THR A 45 7.77 11.77 -27.71
C THR A 45 6.62 12.65 -27.23
N HIS A 46 5.57 12.06 -26.66
CA HIS A 46 4.26 12.68 -26.38
C HIS A 46 3.58 13.25 -27.64
N ASP A 47 3.85 12.63 -28.79
CA ASP A 47 3.22 12.92 -30.08
C ASP A 47 3.10 11.65 -30.95
N GLN A 48 2.82 11.81 -32.23
CA GLN A 48 2.61 10.69 -33.16
C GLN A 48 3.91 10.01 -33.64
N SER A 49 5.10 10.55 -33.36
CA SER A 49 6.39 10.00 -33.80
C SER A 49 6.78 8.74 -33.03
N ALA A 50 6.52 8.74 -31.72
CA ALA A 50 6.53 7.57 -30.84
C ALA A 50 5.52 7.79 -29.70
N ARG A 51 4.37 7.11 -29.75
CA ARG A 51 3.31 7.28 -28.74
C ARG A 51 3.72 6.76 -27.36
N GLY A 52 4.48 5.67 -27.30
CA GLY A 52 4.85 4.96 -26.06
C GLY A 52 4.14 3.62 -25.94
N ASN A 53 3.99 3.13 -24.69
CA ASN A 53 3.21 1.95 -24.31
C ASN A 53 3.50 0.63 -25.07
N PHE A 54 4.63 0.53 -25.77
CA PHE A 54 4.98 -0.65 -26.56
C PHE A 54 5.13 -1.92 -25.69
N GLY A 55 5.60 -1.78 -24.45
CA GLY A 55 5.66 -2.86 -23.47
C GLY A 55 4.27 -3.34 -23.03
N LEU A 56 3.28 -2.44 -22.88
CA LEU A 56 1.89 -2.84 -22.63
C LEU A 56 1.27 -3.50 -23.86
N LEU A 57 1.56 -3.00 -25.06
CA LEU A 57 1.11 -3.60 -26.32
C LEU A 57 1.68 -5.01 -26.54
N ASP A 58 2.92 -5.29 -26.09
CA ASP A 58 3.47 -6.65 -26.08
C ASP A 58 2.70 -7.57 -25.12
N GLN A 59 2.33 -7.07 -23.92
CA GLN A 59 1.52 -7.82 -22.95
C GLN A 59 0.11 -8.11 -23.49
N ILE A 60 -0.54 -7.12 -24.10
CA ILE A 60 -1.83 -7.25 -24.79
C ILE A 60 -1.72 -8.28 -25.94
N GLN A 61 -0.65 -8.23 -26.73
CA GLN A 61 -0.44 -9.18 -27.83
C GLN A 61 -0.17 -10.61 -27.32
N ALA A 62 0.51 -10.76 -26.18
CA ALA A 62 0.65 -12.04 -25.50
C ALA A 62 -0.70 -12.56 -24.98
N LEU A 63 -1.54 -11.69 -24.40
CA LEU A 63 -2.89 -12.04 -23.96
C LEU A 63 -3.83 -12.43 -25.12
N ARG A 64 -3.74 -11.74 -26.26
CA ARG A 64 -4.42 -12.14 -27.52
C ARG A 64 -3.97 -13.54 -27.97
N TRP A 65 -2.65 -13.78 -28.02
CA TRP A 65 -2.12 -15.12 -28.36
C TRP A 65 -2.59 -16.20 -27.38
N ILE A 66 -2.64 -15.91 -26.07
CA ILE A 66 -3.14 -16.84 -25.04
C ILE A 66 -4.63 -17.14 -25.28
N SER A 67 -5.47 -16.13 -25.54
CA SER A 67 -6.89 -16.33 -25.85
C SER A 67 -7.09 -17.26 -27.06
N ASP A 68 -6.33 -17.03 -28.14
CA ASP A 68 -6.42 -17.78 -29.38
C ASP A 68 -5.83 -19.21 -29.29
N ASN A 69 -4.80 -19.44 -28.45
CA ASN A 69 -3.98 -20.67 -28.51
C ASN A 69 -4.02 -21.54 -27.24
N ILE A 70 -4.37 -21.02 -26.06
CA ILE A 70 -4.18 -21.76 -24.79
C ILE A 70 -5.03 -23.04 -24.71
N ALA A 71 -6.14 -23.10 -25.44
CA ALA A 71 -6.96 -24.32 -25.57
C ALA A 71 -6.16 -25.51 -26.15
N GLY A 72 -5.18 -25.26 -27.03
CA GLY A 72 -4.26 -26.27 -27.56
C GLY A 72 -3.34 -26.90 -26.50
N PHE A 73 -3.19 -26.24 -25.35
CA PHE A 73 -2.43 -26.70 -24.18
C PHE A 73 -3.33 -27.28 -23.09
N GLY A 74 -4.65 -27.42 -23.34
CA GLY A 74 -5.65 -27.81 -22.34
C GLY A 74 -6.12 -26.67 -21.44
N GLY A 75 -5.81 -25.42 -21.79
CA GLY A 75 -6.26 -24.23 -21.07
C GLY A 75 -7.69 -23.80 -21.42
N ASP A 76 -8.21 -22.86 -20.65
CA ASP A 76 -9.54 -22.28 -20.83
C ASP A 76 -9.42 -20.77 -21.04
N PRO A 77 -9.65 -20.24 -22.26
CA PRO A 77 -9.54 -18.80 -22.54
C PRO A 77 -10.63 -17.97 -21.85
N GLN A 78 -11.69 -18.59 -21.34
CA GLN A 78 -12.74 -17.92 -20.54
C GLN A 78 -12.41 -17.88 -19.04
N ARG A 79 -11.24 -18.41 -18.63
CA ARG A 79 -10.72 -18.34 -17.24
C ARG A 79 -9.23 -17.98 -17.22
N VAL A 80 -8.88 -16.94 -17.96
CA VAL A 80 -7.59 -16.25 -17.88
C VAL A 80 -7.60 -15.27 -16.71
N THR A 81 -6.64 -15.45 -15.82
CA THR A 81 -6.34 -14.54 -14.70
C THR A 81 -4.95 -14.00 -14.89
N VAL A 82 -4.81 -12.69 -14.97
CA VAL A 82 -3.51 -12.00 -15.06
C VAL A 82 -3.06 -11.64 -13.66
N PHE A 83 -1.78 -11.82 -13.34
CA PHE A 83 -1.21 -11.46 -12.05
C PHE A 83 0.20 -10.90 -12.19
N GLY A 84 0.62 -10.07 -11.24
CA GLY A 84 1.94 -9.47 -11.23
C GLY A 84 2.31 -8.91 -9.86
N SER A 85 3.59 -8.58 -9.68
CA SER A 85 4.10 -7.93 -8.46
C SER A 85 4.88 -6.65 -8.79
N GLY A 86 4.75 -5.62 -7.95
CA GLY A 86 5.37 -4.30 -8.14
C GLY A 86 4.94 -3.64 -9.45
N ALA A 87 5.91 -3.21 -10.27
CA ALA A 87 5.64 -2.68 -11.62
C ALA A 87 4.84 -3.66 -12.52
N GLY A 88 4.92 -4.96 -12.26
CA GLY A 88 4.08 -5.96 -12.93
C GLY A 88 2.62 -5.89 -12.50
N ALA A 89 2.35 -5.59 -11.22
CA ALA A 89 1.00 -5.33 -10.72
C ALA A 89 0.44 -4.00 -11.27
N SER A 90 1.28 -2.97 -11.37
CA SER A 90 0.93 -1.72 -12.08
C SER A 90 0.57 -1.98 -13.54
N CYS A 91 1.32 -2.83 -14.26
CA CYS A 91 0.93 -3.30 -15.59
C CYS A 91 -0.45 -3.99 -15.59
N VAL A 92 -0.72 -4.94 -14.69
CA VAL A 92 -2.04 -5.59 -14.61
C VAL A 92 -3.17 -4.58 -14.38
N ASN A 93 -2.96 -3.58 -13.52
CA ASN A 93 -3.98 -2.57 -13.24
C ASN A 93 -4.19 -1.60 -14.42
N LEU A 94 -3.12 -1.23 -15.13
CA LEU A 94 -3.21 -0.46 -16.38
C LEU A 94 -3.90 -1.25 -17.49
N LEU A 95 -3.67 -2.57 -17.57
CA LEU A 95 -4.37 -3.45 -18.50
C LEU A 95 -5.88 -3.54 -18.18
N THR A 96 -6.30 -3.50 -16.92
CA THR A 96 -7.73 -3.43 -16.55
C THR A 96 -8.39 -2.10 -16.92
N LEU A 97 -7.62 -1.03 -17.18
CA LEU A 97 -8.09 0.29 -17.59
C LEU A 97 -7.97 0.54 -19.11
N SER A 98 -7.53 -0.48 -19.88
CA SER A 98 -7.27 -0.35 -21.31
C SER A 98 -8.33 -1.07 -22.14
N HIS A 99 -9.02 -0.33 -23.02
CA HIS A 99 -10.01 -0.89 -23.95
C HIS A 99 -9.40 -1.96 -24.89
N HIS A 100 -8.09 -1.93 -25.13
CA HIS A 100 -7.37 -2.95 -25.90
C HIS A 100 -7.30 -4.33 -25.24
N SER A 101 -7.59 -4.41 -23.93
CA SER A 101 -7.56 -5.62 -23.10
C SER A 101 -8.91 -6.33 -22.99
N GLU A 102 -10.01 -5.70 -23.43
CA GLU A 102 -11.36 -6.20 -23.21
C GLU A 102 -11.55 -7.63 -23.71
N GLY A 103 -12.13 -8.49 -22.86
CA GLY A 103 -12.40 -9.90 -23.16
C GLY A 103 -11.17 -10.82 -23.25
N LEU A 104 -9.94 -10.30 -23.14
CA LEU A 104 -8.71 -11.12 -23.17
C LEU A 104 -8.43 -11.85 -21.84
N PHE A 105 -8.99 -11.34 -20.74
CA PHE A 105 -8.95 -11.96 -19.43
C PHE A 105 -10.19 -11.57 -18.60
N GLN A 106 -10.41 -12.27 -17.49
CA GLN A 106 -11.61 -12.11 -16.66
C GLN A 106 -11.27 -11.73 -15.21
N ARG A 107 -10.00 -11.84 -14.79
CA ARG A 107 -9.57 -11.58 -13.41
C ARG A 107 -8.17 -10.98 -13.34
N ALA A 108 -7.95 -10.14 -12.33
CA ALA A 108 -6.66 -9.55 -11.99
C ALA A 108 -6.21 -9.92 -10.57
N ILE A 109 -4.91 -10.16 -10.37
CA ILE A 109 -4.28 -10.17 -9.05
C ILE A 109 -3.12 -9.15 -9.03
N THR A 110 -3.25 -8.09 -8.23
CA THR A 110 -2.25 -7.02 -8.12
C THR A 110 -1.53 -7.05 -6.78
N GLN A 111 -0.29 -7.54 -6.80
CA GLN A 111 0.56 -7.67 -5.62
C GLN A 111 1.48 -6.44 -5.51
N SER A 112 1.38 -5.67 -4.43
CA SER A 112 2.32 -4.59 -4.10
C SER A 112 2.53 -3.55 -5.21
N GLY A 113 1.48 -3.21 -5.97
CA GLY A 113 1.52 -2.15 -6.99
C GLY A 113 0.16 -1.86 -7.62
N THR A 114 -0.07 -0.61 -8.01
CA THR A 114 -1.29 -0.12 -8.68
C THR A 114 -0.93 0.84 -9.82
N ALA A 115 -1.93 1.33 -10.54
CA ALA A 115 -1.78 2.39 -11.53
C ALA A 115 -1.69 3.81 -10.91
N LEU A 116 -1.91 3.96 -9.59
CA LEU A 116 -2.04 5.26 -8.90
C LEU A 116 -0.78 5.72 -8.14
N SER A 117 0.26 4.88 -8.02
CA SER A 117 1.52 5.26 -7.37
C SER A 117 2.37 6.18 -8.26
N SER A 118 3.17 7.10 -7.70
CA SER A 118 3.98 8.11 -8.44
C SER A 118 4.96 7.57 -9.50
N TRP A 119 5.28 6.28 -9.44
CA TRP A 119 6.15 5.58 -10.40
C TRP A 119 5.37 4.69 -11.40
N ALA A 120 4.04 4.71 -11.39
CA ALA A 120 3.23 3.89 -12.29
C ALA A 120 3.16 4.45 -13.72
N ILE A 121 2.97 5.77 -13.84
CA ILE A 121 2.89 6.54 -15.09
C ILE A 121 4.08 7.50 -15.19
N ASN A 122 4.57 7.71 -16.41
CA ASN A 122 5.50 8.78 -16.77
C ASN A 122 4.70 9.94 -17.39
N TYR A 123 4.53 11.02 -16.64
CA TYR A 123 3.87 12.25 -17.09
C TYR A 123 4.78 13.18 -17.91
N ASP A 124 6.08 12.88 -17.96
CA ASP A 124 7.14 13.75 -18.50
C ASP A 124 7.93 13.08 -19.67
N PRO A 125 7.33 12.24 -20.54
CA PRO A 125 8.10 11.30 -21.36
C PRO A 125 8.97 11.98 -22.43
N SER A 126 8.48 13.08 -23.03
CA SER A 126 9.20 13.81 -24.08
C SER A 126 10.55 14.37 -23.58
N LYS A 127 10.61 14.85 -22.33
CA LYS A 127 11.82 15.31 -21.64
C LYS A 127 12.87 14.20 -21.53
N TYR A 128 12.47 12.98 -21.18
CA TYR A 128 13.37 11.84 -21.08
C TYR A 128 13.80 11.30 -22.45
N ALA A 129 12.90 11.30 -23.45
CA ALA A 129 13.22 10.95 -24.83
C ALA A 129 14.24 11.94 -25.46
N HIS A 130 14.06 13.25 -25.29
CA HIS A 130 15.03 14.27 -25.74
C HIS A 130 16.36 14.18 -24.98
N THR A 131 16.34 13.85 -23.68
CA THR A 131 17.56 13.62 -22.88
C THR A 131 18.36 12.44 -23.41
N LEU A 132 17.70 11.30 -23.69
CA LEU A 132 18.32 10.13 -24.32
C LEU A 132 18.88 10.47 -25.70
N ALA A 133 18.06 11.08 -26.56
CA ALA A 133 18.44 11.44 -27.92
C ALA A 133 19.68 12.34 -27.93
N THR A 134 19.77 13.30 -27.01
CA THR A 134 20.96 14.16 -26.86
C THR A 134 22.22 13.34 -26.53
N ARG A 135 22.13 12.39 -25.58
CA ARG A 135 23.27 11.54 -25.17
C ARG A 135 23.79 10.63 -26.29
N VAL A 136 22.91 10.11 -27.14
CA VAL A 136 23.30 9.25 -28.29
C VAL A 136 23.49 10.03 -29.60
N GLY A 137 23.66 11.35 -29.55
CA GLY A 137 23.93 12.16 -30.76
C GLY A 137 22.76 12.24 -31.76
N CYS A 138 21.53 12.03 -31.29
CA CYS A 138 20.27 12.17 -32.02
C CYS A 138 19.43 13.39 -31.55
N GLY A 139 19.99 14.29 -30.74
CA GLY A 139 19.30 15.51 -30.25
C GLY A 139 19.32 16.72 -31.19
N ALA A 140 19.99 16.62 -32.34
CA ALA A 140 20.10 17.68 -33.35
C ALA A 140 18.97 17.79 -34.42
N PRO A 141 18.10 16.79 -34.67
CA PRO A 141 17.04 16.91 -35.67
C PRO A 141 16.00 17.99 -35.37
N LEU A 142 15.37 18.50 -36.43
CA LEU A 142 14.43 19.63 -36.36
C LEU A 142 13.01 19.25 -35.91
N ASN A 143 12.71 17.96 -35.79
CA ASN A 143 11.41 17.43 -35.39
C ASN A 143 11.57 16.05 -34.69
N THR A 144 10.50 15.61 -34.03
CA THR A 144 10.44 14.34 -33.29
C THR A 144 10.51 13.10 -34.18
N GLN A 145 10.03 13.16 -35.42
CA GLN A 145 10.03 12.01 -36.34
C GLN A 145 11.47 11.66 -36.76
N ASP A 146 12.25 12.66 -37.17
CA ASP A 146 13.68 12.50 -37.50
C ASP A 146 14.51 12.10 -36.27
N MET A 147 14.15 12.58 -35.08
CA MET A 147 14.75 12.14 -33.81
C MET A 147 14.50 10.65 -33.54
N VAL A 148 13.25 10.19 -33.68
CA VAL A 148 12.89 8.78 -33.47
C VAL A 148 13.54 7.89 -34.55
N GLU A 149 13.64 8.35 -35.80
CA GLU A 149 14.34 7.59 -36.85
C GLU A 149 15.86 7.51 -36.60
N CYS A 150 16.48 8.60 -36.12
CA CYS A 150 17.86 8.58 -35.65
C CYS A 150 18.03 7.58 -34.49
N LEU A 151 17.10 7.55 -33.52
CA LEU A 151 17.12 6.57 -32.42
C LEU A 151 16.98 5.13 -32.93
N ARG A 152 16.12 4.84 -33.92
CA ARG A 152 16.00 3.51 -34.55
C ARG A 152 17.28 3.06 -35.25
N SER A 153 18.11 4.00 -35.74
CA SER A 153 19.40 3.68 -36.36
C SER A 153 20.50 3.27 -35.37
N ARG A 154 20.28 3.46 -34.05
CA ARG A 154 21.26 3.16 -33.00
C ARG A 154 21.22 1.67 -32.60
N PRO A 155 22.36 1.05 -32.28
CA PRO A 155 22.39 -0.24 -31.61
C PRO A 155 21.57 -0.18 -30.31
N ALA A 156 20.67 -1.13 -30.10
CA ALA A 156 19.82 -1.17 -28.90
C ALA A 156 20.62 -1.11 -27.57
N ARG A 157 21.85 -1.65 -27.58
CA ARG A 157 22.79 -1.55 -26.47
C ARG A 157 23.22 -0.10 -26.17
N GLU A 158 23.54 0.70 -27.20
CA GLU A 158 23.90 2.12 -27.06
C GLU A 158 22.78 2.94 -26.43
N LEU A 159 21.52 2.57 -26.67
CA LEU A 159 20.34 3.19 -26.07
C LEU A 159 20.12 2.78 -24.61
N VAL A 160 20.27 1.48 -24.30
CA VAL A 160 19.99 0.93 -22.95
C VAL A 160 21.10 1.24 -21.94
N GLU A 161 22.36 1.40 -22.39
CA GLU A 161 23.48 1.77 -21.52
C GLU A 161 23.52 3.27 -21.14
N GLN A 162 22.48 4.06 -21.47
CA GLN A 162 22.40 5.48 -21.11
C GLN A 162 21.77 5.73 -19.74
N ASP A 163 22.54 6.38 -18.87
CA ASP A 163 22.12 6.85 -17.54
C ASP A 163 21.11 8.02 -17.61
N VAL A 164 19.83 7.73 -17.87
CA VAL A 164 18.75 8.74 -17.90
C VAL A 164 17.98 8.71 -16.57
N GLN A 165 18.47 9.46 -15.59
CA GLN A 165 17.85 9.53 -14.25
C GLN A 165 16.53 10.33 -14.24
N PRO A 166 15.45 9.78 -13.64
CA PRO A 166 14.20 10.51 -13.40
C PRO A 166 14.28 11.42 -12.18
N ALA A 167 13.19 12.15 -11.90
CA ALA A 167 12.96 12.69 -10.55
C ALA A 167 12.84 11.54 -9.54
N ARG A 168 13.19 11.78 -8.27
CA ARG A 168 13.13 10.73 -7.24
C ARG A 168 11.68 10.23 -7.09
N TYR A 169 11.51 8.92 -6.93
CA TYR A 169 10.20 8.24 -6.84
C TYR A 169 9.31 8.31 -8.11
N HIS A 170 9.88 8.74 -9.23
CA HIS A 170 9.24 8.76 -10.55
C HIS A 170 10.04 7.88 -11.54
N ILE A 171 9.53 7.71 -12.76
CA ILE A 171 10.11 6.86 -13.81
C ILE A 171 10.50 7.65 -15.07
N ALA A 172 11.63 7.29 -15.70
CA ALA A 172 12.10 7.94 -16.93
C ALA A 172 11.54 7.29 -18.20
N PHE A 173 11.33 5.96 -18.16
CA PHE A 173 10.71 5.16 -19.21
C PHE A 173 9.78 4.13 -18.56
N GLY A 174 8.48 4.27 -18.82
CA GLY A 174 7.41 3.39 -18.36
C GLY A 174 6.09 3.82 -19.01
N PRO A 175 4.94 3.27 -18.59
CA PRO A 175 3.63 3.61 -19.15
C PRO A 175 3.35 5.11 -19.21
N VAL A 176 2.64 5.54 -20.26
CA VAL A 176 2.28 6.94 -20.50
C VAL A 176 0.79 7.05 -20.81
N ILE A 177 0.19 8.21 -20.51
CA ILE A 177 -1.14 8.56 -21.05
C ILE A 177 -0.94 8.94 -22.52
N ASP A 178 -1.43 8.11 -23.44
CA ASP A 178 -1.26 8.28 -24.90
C ASP A 178 -2.58 8.57 -25.63
N GLY A 179 -3.71 8.57 -24.94
CA GLY A 179 -5.03 8.76 -25.51
C GLY A 179 -5.56 7.56 -26.31
N ASP A 180 -4.94 6.38 -26.15
CA ASP A 180 -5.25 5.17 -26.92
C ASP A 180 -5.15 3.90 -26.06
N VAL A 181 -3.93 3.48 -25.72
CA VAL A 181 -3.71 2.33 -24.81
C VAL A 181 -4.11 2.72 -23.39
N ILE A 182 -3.74 3.92 -22.95
CA ILE A 182 -4.16 4.55 -21.69
C ILE A 182 -4.88 5.86 -22.06
N PRO A 183 -6.22 5.88 -22.10
CA PRO A 183 -6.97 7.00 -22.68
C PRO A 183 -6.89 8.33 -21.91
N ASP A 184 -6.81 8.26 -20.58
CA ASP A 184 -6.76 9.40 -19.66
C ASP A 184 -5.96 9.00 -18.39
N ASP A 185 -5.89 9.85 -17.38
CA ASP A 185 -5.23 9.52 -16.10
C ASP A 185 -5.87 8.29 -15.42
N PRO A 186 -5.10 7.34 -14.88
CA PRO A 186 -5.64 6.16 -14.21
C PRO A 186 -6.60 6.44 -13.06
N GLN A 187 -6.48 7.55 -12.33
CA GLN A 187 -7.47 7.94 -11.32
C GLN A 187 -8.81 8.28 -11.99
N ILE A 188 -8.79 9.09 -13.05
CA ILE A 188 -9.98 9.49 -13.80
C ILE A 188 -10.68 8.27 -14.42
N LEU A 189 -9.91 7.32 -14.98
CA LEU A 189 -10.44 6.07 -15.55
C LEU A 189 -11.07 5.15 -14.48
N MET A 190 -10.53 5.14 -13.25
CA MET A 190 -11.14 4.41 -12.13
C MET A 190 -12.42 5.09 -11.61
N GLU A 191 -12.43 6.43 -11.50
CA GLU A 191 -13.61 7.22 -11.12
C GLU A 191 -14.75 7.16 -12.15
N GLN A 192 -14.43 6.86 -13.41
CA GLN A 192 -15.41 6.62 -14.48
C GLN A 192 -15.95 5.18 -14.49
N GLY A 193 -15.20 4.21 -13.96
CA GLY A 193 -15.61 2.81 -13.87
C GLY A 193 -15.24 1.94 -15.08
N GLU A 194 -14.20 2.30 -15.84
CA GLU A 194 -13.77 1.55 -17.05
C GLU A 194 -13.25 0.12 -16.72
N PHE A 195 -12.83 -0.11 -15.47
CA PHE A 195 -12.20 -1.34 -14.99
C PHE A 195 -13.11 -2.34 -14.26
N LEU A 196 -14.43 -2.18 -14.33
CA LEU A 196 -15.37 -2.91 -13.46
C LEU A 196 -15.72 -4.33 -13.91
N ASN A 197 -15.29 -4.75 -15.10
CA ASN A 197 -15.64 -6.04 -15.72
C ASN A 197 -14.86 -7.25 -15.19
N TYR A 198 -14.02 -7.09 -14.16
CA TYR A 198 -13.07 -8.11 -13.69
C TYR A 198 -13.33 -8.49 -12.22
N ASP A 199 -13.04 -9.75 -11.86
CA ASP A 199 -12.78 -10.06 -10.44
C ASP A 199 -11.38 -9.54 -10.07
N VAL A 200 -11.22 -8.84 -8.94
CA VAL A 200 -9.92 -8.32 -8.46
C VAL A 200 -9.55 -8.90 -7.10
N MET A 201 -8.34 -9.44 -7.01
CA MET A 201 -7.63 -9.67 -5.74
C MET A 201 -6.44 -8.70 -5.69
N MET A 202 -6.17 -8.09 -4.54
CA MET A 202 -5.00 -7.23 -4.39
C MET A 202 -4.48 -7.20 -2.97
N GLY A 203 -3.27 -6.70 -2.79
CA GLY A 203 -2.72 -6.53 -1.45
C GLY A 203 -1.29 -6.03 -1.44
N ILE A 204 -0.80 -5.84 -0.23
CA ILE A 204 0.46 -5.16 0.08
C ILE A 204 1.18 -5.86 1.24
N ASN A 205 2.49 -5.71 1.31
CA ASN A 205 3.34 -6.29 2.34
C ASN A 205 3.49 -5.30 3.52
N GLN A 206 3.74 -5.81 4.72
CA GLN A 206 3.76 -5.01 5.97
C GLN A 206 4.77 -3.84 5.95
N GLY A 207 5.86 -3.96 5.18
CA GLY A 207 7.00 -3.04 5.19
C GLY A 207 7.67 -2.86 3.82
N GLU A 208 6.87 -2.68 2.77
CA GLU A 208 7.30 -2.37 1.39
C GLU A 208 8.50 -1.40 1.34
N GLY A 209 8.42 -0.32 2.12
CA GLY A 209 9.39 0.77 2.19
C GLY A 209 10.73 0.45 2.86
N PHE A 210 11.08 -0.82 3.07
CA PHE A 210 12.37 -1.25 3.64
C PHE A 210 13.58 -0.53 3.01
N LYS A 211 13.65 -0.45 1.68
CA LYS A 211 14.75 0.20 0.94
C LYS A 211 14.80 1.73 1.06
N PHE A 212 13.75 2.38 1.56
CA PHE A 212 13.77 3.83 1.83
C PHE A 212 14.59 4.17 3.08
N VAL A 213 14.56 3.31 4.10
CA VAL A 213 15.28 3.54 5.37
C VAL A 213 16.62 2.83 5.47
N GLU A 214 16.87 1.76 4.70
CA GLU A 214 18.06 0.87 4.81
C GLU A 214 19.39 1.62 4.97
N ASN A 215 19.64 2.65 4.15
CA ASN A 215 20.89 3.44 4.17
C ASN A 215 20.94 4.54 5.25
N MET A 216 19.91 4.66 6.10
CA MET A 216 19.80 5.62 7.20
C MET A 216 19.79 4.93 8.57
N VAL A 217 19.89 3.59 8.62
CA VAL A 217 19.88 2.83 9.87
C VAL A 217 21.26 2.83 10.50
N ASP A 218 21.32 3.16 11.79
CA ASP A 218 22.54 3.15 12.58
C ASP A 218 22.94 1.74 13.07
N GLY A 219 24.07 1.64 13.77
CA GLY A 219 24.59 0.36 14.30
C GLY A 219 23.78 -0.22 15.47
N GLU A 220 22.72 0.44 15.93
CA GLU A 220 21.81 0.00 16.99
C GLU A 220 20.39 -0.23 16.45
N ASP A 221 20.24 -0.46 15.13
CA ASP A 221 18.98 -0.63 14.39
C ASP A 221 18.02 0.58 14.49
N GLY A 222 18.56 1.76 14.79
CA GLY A 222 17.83 3.01 14.97
C GLY A 222 17.88 3.95 13.75
N VAL A 223 17.12 5.05 13.84
CA VAL A 223 17.21 6.23 12.96
C VAL A 223 17.27 7.49 13.83
N THR A 224 18.18 8.42 13.54
CA THR A 224 18.31 9.67 14.31
C THR A 224 17.14 10.62 14.01
N SER A 225 16.84 11.55 14.92
CA SER A 225 15.79 12.55 14.69
C SER A 225 16.12 13.47 13.50
N SER A 226 17.40 13.78 13.28
CA SER A 226 17.89 14.55 12.14
C SER A 226 17.70 13.82 10.81
N ASP A 227 17.96 12.51 10.76
CA ASP A 227 17.78 11.71 9.54
C ASP A 227 16.29 11.52 9.25
N PHE A 228 15.46 11.36 10.29
CA PHE A 228 14.00 11.36 10.17
C PHE A 228 13.49 12.70 9.58
N ASP A 229 13.87 13.84 10.18
CA ASP A 229 13.49 15.17 9.69
C ASP A 229 13.95 15.40 8.23
N PHE A 230 15.19 15.03 7.90
CA PHE A 230 15.73 15.14 6.54
C PHE A 230 14.99 14.24 5.55
N ALA A 231 14.73 12.98 5.90
CA ALA A 231 14.04 12.03 5.04
C ALA A 231 12.58 12.43 4.77
N VAL A 232 11.85 12.90 5.80
CA VAL A 232 10.49 13.45 5.62
C VAL A 232 10.52 14.71 4.75
N SER A 233 11.48 15.61 4.98
CA SER A 233 11.61 16.83 4.16
C SER A 233 11.85 16.50 2.68
N ASN A 234 12.86 15.67 2.41
CA ASN A 234 13.23 15.26 1.06
C ASN A 234 12.15 14.41 0.37
N PHE A 235 11.37 13.63 1.13
CA PHE A 235 10.19 12.94 0.61
C PHE A 235 9.14 13.92 0.09
N VAL A 236 8.78 14.94 0.89
CA VAL A 236 7.80 15.96 0.49
C VAL A 236 8.28 16.74 -0.73
N ASP A 237 9.54 17.20 -0.71
CA ASP A 237 10.09 18.05 -1.78
C ASP A 237 10.15 17.35 -3.15
N ASN A 238 10.26 16.01 -3.19
CA ASN A 238 10.31 15.23 -4.44
C ASN A 238 8.93 14.80 -4.97
N LEU A 239 7.90 14.69 -4.12
CA LEU A 239 6.56 14.25 -4.53
C LEU A 239 5.56 15.40 -4.68
N TYR A 240 5.66 16.42 -3.83
CA TYR A 240 4.79 17.61 -3.83
C TYR A 240 5.52 18.86 -4.33
N GLY A 241 6.80 18.73 -4.72
CA GLY A 241 7.63 19.81 -5.25
C GLY A 241 8.09 20.84 -4.20
N TYR A 242 8.99 21.72 -4.61
CA TYR A 242 9.57 22.76 -3.75
C TYR A 242 8.52 23.80 -3.29
N PRO A 243 8.73 24.52 -2.16
CA PRO A 243 7.75 25.48 -1.65
C PRO A 243 7.68 26.76 -2.49
N GLU A 244 6.51 26.99 -3.10
CA GLU A 244 5.83 28.26 -2.86
C GLU A 244 5.06 28.17 -1.52
N GLN A 245 4.48 29.27 -1.06
CA GLN A 245 4.05 29.47 0.34
C GLN A 245 3.01 28.43 0.79
N GLY A 246 3.41 27.48 1.66
CA GLY A 246 2.50 26.48 2.24
C GLY A 246 3.00 25.05 2.45
N LYS A 247 4.12 24.66 1.81
CA LYS A 247 4.59 23.27 1.88
C LYS A 247 5.31 22.93 3.19
N ASP A 248 5.50 23.92 4.06
CA ASP A 248 6.01 23.73 5.42
C ASP A 248 4.90 23.15 6.32
N GLU A 249 3.67 23.62 6.18
CA GLU A 249 2.49 23.09 6.87
C GLU A 249 2.24 21.61 6.54
N LEU A 250 2.36 21.23 5.27
CA LEU A 250 2.29 19.82 4.84
C LEU A 250 3.41 18.99 5.47
N ARG A 251 4.65 19.48 5.42
CA ARG A 251 5.83 18.77 5.92
C ARG A 251 5.77 18.55 7.44
N GLU A 252 5.44 19.58 8.21
CA GLU A 252 5.30 19.47 9.66
C GLU A 252 4.07 18.61 10.06
N THR A 253 2.98 18.62 9.27
CA THR A 253 1.86 17.70 9.49
C THR A 253 2.26 16.24 9.26
N ILE A 254 3.04 15.95 8.22
CA ILE A 254 3.56 14.59 7.96
C ILE A 254 4.49 14.14 9.11
N LYS A 255 5.41 14.99 9.56
CA LYS A 255 6.26 14.70 10.74
C LYS A 255 5.43 14.43 11.98
N PHE A 256 4.42 15.27 12.26
CA PHE A 256 3.52 15.12 13.39
C PHE A 256 2.77 13.77 13.33
N MET A 257 2.24 13.40 12.17
CA MET A 257 1.52 12.14 11.99
C MET A 257 2.42 10.92 12.12
N TYR A 258 3.68 10.98 11.66
CA TYR A 258 4.63 9.85 11.72
C TYR A 258 5.60 9.89 12.92
N THR A 259 5.32 10.72 13.93
CA THR A 259 5.95 10.62 15.25
C THR A 259 5.10 9.73 16.17
N ASP A 260 5.69 8.71 16.81
CA ASP A 260 5.04 8.02 17.93
C ASP A 260 5.13 8.93 19.17
N TRP A 261 4.08 9.69 19.45
CA TRP A 261 4.03 10.61 20.59
C TRP A 261 4.02 9.91 21.97
N ALA A 262 3.88 8.57 22.02
CA ALA A 262 4.02 7.79 23.24
C ALA A 262 5.44 7.22 23.45
N ASP A 263 6.32 7.28 22.43
CA ASP A 263 7.69 6.72 22.45
C ASP A 263 8.66 7.54 21.57
N ARG A 264 8.47 8.87 21.53
CA ARG A 264 9.07 9.82 20.57
C ARG A 264 10.58 9.69 20.39
N ASP A 265 11.29 9.48 21.50
CA ASP A 265 12.74 9.57 21.52
C ASP A 265 13.41 8.23 21.13
N ASN A 266 12.64 7.14 20.97
CA ASN A 266 13.13 5.83 20.54
C ASN A 266 13.52 5.79 19.04
N ALA A 267 14.76 5.38 18.78
CA ALA A 267 15.33 5.30 17.43
C ALA A 267 14.77 4.15 16.58
N GLU A 268 14.49 2.97 17.16
CA GLU A 268 13.80 1.88 16.46
C GLU A 268 12.40 2.31 16.03
N THR A 269 11.69 3.04 16.90
CA THR A 269 10.33 3.51 16.64
C THR A 269 10.32 4.55 15.50
N ARG A 270 11.28 5.49 15.46
CA ARG A 270 11.45 6.39 14.31
C ARG A 270 11.80 5.65 13.01
N ARG A 271 12.65 4.62 13.05
CA ARG A 271 12.93 3.78 11.87
C ARG A 271 11.66 3.11 11.35
N LYS A 272 10.84 2.54 12.25
CA LYS A 272 9.55 1.92 11.92
C LYS A 272 8.57 2.93 11.31
N THR A 273 8.42 4.12 11.88
CA THR A 273 7.46 5.10 11.36
C THR A 273 7.92 5.75 10.06
N LEU A 274 9.22 5.89 9.83
CA LEU A 274 9.77 6.37 8.55
C LEU A 274 9.62 5.33 7.42
N LEU A 275 9.83 4.05 7.74
CA LEU A 275 9.54 2.93 6.82
C LEU A 275 8.04 2.85 6.51
N ALA A 276 7.20 3.03 7.54
CA ALA A 276 5.74 3.07 7.41
C ALA A 276 5.27 4.24 6.55
N LEU A 277 5.82 5.45 6.70
CA LEU A 277 5.48 6.63 5.88
C LEU A 277 5.59 6.33 4.38
N PHE A 278 6.72 5.75 3.97
CA PHE A 278 6.98 5.43 2.56
C PHE A 278 6.11 4.25 2.08
N THR A 279 5.91 3.25 2.94
CA THR A 279 4.99 2.13 2.69
C THR A 279 3.55 2.62 2.48
N ASP A 280 3.09 3.53 3.34
CA ASP A 280 1.72 4.04 3.36
C ASP A 280 1.42 4.87 2.11
N HIS A 281 2.30 5.80 1.73
CA HIS A 281 2.08 6.67 0.57
C HIS A 281 2.25 5.94 -0.76
N GLN A 282 3.33 5.17 -0.93
CA GLN A 282 3.66 4.60 -2.24
C GLN A 282 2.87 3.33 -2.58
N TRP A 283 2.33 2.63 -1.57
CA TRP A 283 1.64 1.35 -1.76
C TRP A 283 0.27 1.28 -1.08
N VAL A 284 0.16 1.56 0.22
CA VAL A 284 -1.09 1.28 0.96
C VAL A 284 -2.24 2.19 0.56
N ALA A 285 -2.05 3.51 0.54
CA ALA A 285 -3.09 4.45 0.15
C ALA A 285 -3.51 4.29 -1.33
N PRO A 286 -2.57 4.13 -2.30
CA PRO A 286 -2.92 3.73 -3.67
C PRO A 286 -3.68 2.40 -3.77
N ALA A 287 -3.31 1.38 -2.98
CA ALA A 287 -3.98 0.09 -2.98
C ALA A 287 -5.41 0.17 -2.43
N VAL A 288 -5.63 0.92 -1.35
CA VAL A 288 -6.97 1.11 -0.77
C VAL A 288 -7.84 1.98 -1.69
N ALA A 289 -7.30 3.05 -2.29
CA ALA A 289 -8.03 3.85 -3.28
C ALA A 289 -8.51 3.01 -4.47
N THR A 290 -7.64 2.18 -5.05
CA THR A 290 -8.02 1.25 -6.13
C THR A 290 -9.05 0.20 -5.66
N ALA A 291 -8.92 -0.33 -4.43
CA ALA A 291 -9.87 -1.30 -3.87
C ALA A 291 -11.25 -0.70 -3.58
N ASP A 292 -11.29 0.53 -3.07
CA ASP A 292 -12.52 1.27 -2.79
C ASP A 292 -13.24 1.61 -4.10
N LEU A 293 -12.53 2.19 -5.09
CA LEU A 293 -13.09 2.51 -6.40
C LEU A 293 -13.60 1.26 -7.12
N HIS A 294 -12.90 0.12 -7.08
CA HIS A 294 -13.37 -1.11 -7.71
C HIS A 294 -14.61 -1.69 -7.01
N ALA A 295 -14.61 -1.72 -5.67
CA ALA A 295 -15.70 -2.30 -4.89
C ALA A 295 -16.95 -1.40 -4.83
N GLN A 296 -16.82 -0.08 -5.04
CA GLN A 296 -17.91 0.89 -4.97
C GLN A 296 -19.05 0.60 -5.98
N TYR A 297 -18.73 0.07 -7.15
CA TYR A 297 -19.70 -0.29 -8.19
C TYR A 297 -20.16 -1.76 -8.08
N GLY A 298 -19.70 -2.49 -7.05
CA GLY A 298 -20.12 -3.85 -6.73
C GLY A 298 -19.24 -4.97 -7.31
N SER A 299 -18.15 -4.65 -8.02
CA SER A 299 -17.26 -5.65 -8.62
C SER A 299 -16.50 -6.46 -7.55
N PRO A 300 -16.35 -7.80 -7.71
CA PRO A 300 -15.79 -8.65 -6.66
C PRO A 300 -14.34 -8.30 -6.32
N THR A 301 -14.13 -7.84 -5.09
CA THR A 301 -12.83 -7.33 -4.62
C THR A 301 -12.39 -8.09 -3.37
N TYR A 302 -11.12 -8.50 -3.31
CA TYR A 302 -10.52 -9.16 -2.14
C TYR A 302 -9.17 -8.53 -1.81
N VAL A 303 -9.05 -7.93 -0.62
CA VAL A 303 -7.80 -7.31 -0.16
C VAL A 303 -7.06 -8.23 0.81
N TYR A 304 -5.73 -8.30 0.70
CA TYR A 304 -4.84 -8.91 1.70
C TYR A 304 -3.79 -7.91 2.21
N ALA A 305 -3.24 -8.23 3.39
CA ALA A 305 -1.97 -7.66 3.85
C ALA A 305 -1.02 -8.78 4.30
N PHE A 306 0.23 -8.76 3.83
CA PHE A 306 1.20 -9.84 4.02
C PHE A 306 2.17 -9.53 5.16
N TYR A 307 2.08 -10.33 6.24
CA TYR A 307 2.78 -10.17 7.52
C TYR A 307 3.72 -11.35 7.78
N HIS A 308 4.47 -11.76 6.76
CA HIS A 308 5.41 -12.87 6.85
C HIS A 308 6.50 -12.76 5.76
N HIS A 309 7.69 -13.29 6.03
CA HIS A 309 8.77 -13.41 5.04
C HIS A 309 9.74 -14.52 5.45
N CYS A 310 10.64 -14.91 4.55
CA CYS A 310 11.63 -15.94 4.85
C CYS A 310 12.74 -15.41 5.76
N GLN A 311 13.52 -16.32 6.39
CA GLN A 311 14.81 -15.95 6.96
C GLN A 311 15.89 -15.96 5.87
N SER A 312 16.63 -14.86 5.76
CA SER A 312 17.75 -14.67 4.83
C SER A 312 18.83 -13.84 5.51
N GLU A 313 20.11 -14.20 5.34
CA GLU A 313 21.25 -13.46 5.90
C GLU A 313 21.43 -12.08 5.26
N MET A 314 20.86 -11.86 4.07
CA MET A 314 20.87 -10.57 3.38
C MET A 314 19.83 -9.56 3.91
N LYS A 315 18.98 -9.95 4.88
CA LYS A 315 17.88 -9.13 5.40
C LYS A 315 18.02 -8.90 6.91
N PRO A 316 18.00 -7.64 7.41
CA PRO A 316 18.14 -7.35 8.84
C PRO A 316 17.05 -7.99 9.72
N ALA A 317 17.41 -8.42 10.93
CA ALA A 317 16.51 -9.12 11.86
C ALA A 317 15.37 -8.26 12.47
N TRP A 318 15.32 -6.98 12.13
CA TRP A 318 14.25 -6.04 12.45
C TRP A 318 13.26 -5.81 11.31
N ALA A 319 13.58 -6.26 10.08
CA ALA A 319 12.81 -5.92 8.88
C ALA A 319 11.60 -6.84 8.72
N ASP A 320 10.40 -6.26 8.77
CA ASP A 320 9.13 -6.90 8.44
C ASP A 320 9.04 -7.27 6.94
N ALA A 321 7.93 -7.86 6.49
CA ALA A 321 7.75 -8.29 5.10
C ALA A 321 7.92 -7.12 4.09
N ALA A 322 8.94 -7.20 3.24
CA ALA A 322 9.38 -6.15 2.33
C ALA A 322 8.82 -6.36 0.91
N HIS A 323 9.13 -5.43 -0.01
CA HIS A 323 8.65 -5.50 -1.38
C HIS A 323 9.08 -6.79 -2.10
N GLY A 324 8.12 -7.57 -2.59
CA GLY A 324 8.35 -8.85 -3.29
C GLY A 324 8.53 -10.08 -2.40
N ASP A 325 8.49 -9.97 -1.06
CA ASP A 325 8.61 -11.12 -0.14
C ASP A 325 7.46 -12.14 -0.28
N GLU A 326 6.33 -11.76 -0.89
CA GLU A 326 5.18 -12.65 -1.14
C GLU A 326 5.40 -13.60 -2.33
N ILE A 327 6.21 -13.17 -3.32
CA ILE A 327 6.48 -13.90 -4.57
C ILE A 327 6.90 -15.37 -4.35
N PRO A 328 7.90 -15.71 -3.51
CA PRO A 328 8.29 -17.12 -3.32
C PRO A 328 7.16 -17.99 -2.77
N TYR A 329 6.22 -17.42 -2.00
CA TYR A 329 5.07 -18.16 -1.48
C TYR A 329 4.00 -18.40 -2.56
N VAL A 330 3.79 -17.43 -3.45
CA VAL A 330 2.90 -17.52 -4.62
C VAL A 330 3.40 -18.54 -5.65
N PHE A 331 4.72 -18.61 -5.87
CA PHE A 331 5.32 -19.55 -6.83
C PHE A 331 5.65 -20.95 -6.28
N GLY A 332 5.41 -21.20 -4.99
CA GLY A 332 5.62 -22.53 -4.41
C GLY A 332 7.06 -22.85 -3.99
N VAL A 333 7.97 -21.86 -4.01
CA VAL A 333 9.41 -22.05 -3.80
C VAL A 333 9.74 -22.79 -2.47
N PRO A 334 9.07 -22.52 -1.33
CA PRO A 334 9.27 -23.29 -0.10
C PRO A 334 9.08 -24.82 -0.24
N MET A 335 8.34 -25.30 -1.24
CA MET A 335 8.11 -26.73 -1.46
C MET A 335 9.31 -27.44 -2.12
N VAL A 336 10.15 -26.71 -2.87
CA VAL A 336 11.39 -27.23 -3.47
C VAL A 336 12.63 -26.89 -2.63
N GLY A 337 12.57 -25.83 -1.83
CA GLY A 337 13.65 -25.39 -0.94
C GLY A 337 14.32 -24.09 -1.41
N PRO A 338 15.50 -23.74 -0.87
CA PRO A 338 16.25 -22.57 -1.30
C PRO A 338 16.68 -22.72 -2.77
N THR A 339 16.65 -21.62 -3.53
CA THR A 339 17.10 -21.56 -4.93
C THR A 339 18.12 -20.45 -5.14
N GLU A 340 18.78 -20.39 -6.30
CA GLU A 340 19.75 -19.32 -6.60
C GLU A 340 19.10 -17.92 -6.59
N LEU A 341 17.84 -17.81 -7.04
CA LEU A 341 17.07 -16.55 -7.02
C LEU A 341 16.47 -16.25 -5.64
N PHE A 342 16.09 -17.29 -4.89
CA PHE A 342 15.52 -17.17 -3.54
C PHE A 342 16.36 -17.97 -2.54
N PRO A 343 17.53 -17.46 -2.10
CA PRO A 343 18.42 -18.10 -1.12
C PRO A 343 17.88 -17.98 0.32
N CYS A 344 16.59 -18.24 0.48
CA CYS A 344 15.83 -18.22 1.73
C CYS A 344 15.96 -19.54 2.49
N ASN A 345 16.24 -19.48 3.79
CA ASN A 345 16.13 -20.64 4.68
C ASN A 345 14.66 -20.90 5.05
N PHE A 346 13.91 -21.54 4.14
CA PHE A 346 12.49 -21.86 4.33
C PHE A 346 12.28 -22.92 5.42
N SER A 347 11.42 -22.62 6.40
CA SER A 347 10.99 -23.55 7.44
C SER A 347 9.69 -24.28 7.05
N LYS A 348 9.30 -25.27 7.86
CA LYS A 348 8.01 -25.97 7.70
C LYS A 348 6.77 -25.09 7.86
N ASN A 349 6.90 -23.88 8.42
CA ASN A 349 5.79 -22.91 8.42
C ASN A 349 5.66 -22.22 7.05
N ASP A 350 6.76 -22.03 6.34
CA ASP A 350 6.82 -21.38 5.03
C ASP A 350 6.23 -22.30 3.94
N VAL A 351 6.49 -23.61 4.04
CA VAL A 351 5.83 -24.63 3.20
C VAL A 351 4.30 -24.60 3.39
N MET A 352 3.84 -24.54 4.65
CA MET A 352 2.42 -24.42 4.98
C MET A 352 1.80 -23.11 4.45
N LEU A 353 2.48 -21.98 4.62
CA LEU A 353 1.99 -20.69 4.15
C LEU A 353 1.95 -20.61 2.61
N SER A 354 2.95 -21.17 1.93
CA SER A 354 2.96 -21.23 0.46
C SER A 354 1.85 -22.12 -0.08
N ALA A 355 1.57 -23.27 0.55
CA ALA A 355 0.41 -24.09 0.23
C ALA A 355 -0.90 -23.30 0.37
N VAL A 356 -1.08 -22.56 1.46
CA VAL A 356 -2.24 -21.68 1.70
C VAL A 356 -2.39 -20.61 0.62
N VAL A 357 -1.31 -19.91 0.31
CA VAL A 357 -1.28 -18.81 -0.68
C VAL A 357 -1.63 -19.35 -2.07
N MET A 358 -1.00 -20.45 -2.51
CA MET A 358 -1.32 -21.08 -3.78
C MET A 358 -2.75 -21.65 -3.83
N THR A 359 -3.31 -22.11 -2.71
CA THR A 359 -4.73 -22.47 -2.62
C THR A 359 -5.60 -21.26 -2.93
N TYR A 360 -5.45 -20.13 -2.20
CA TYR A 360 -6.25 -18.93 -2.41
C TYR A 360 -6.08 -18.33 -3.83
N TRP A 361 -4.84 -18.19 -4.32
CA TRP A 361 -4.55 -17.65 -5.66
C TRP A 361 -5.13 -18.52 -6.78
N SER A 362 -4.96 -19.85 -6.69
CA SER A 362 -5.50 -20.75 -7.72
C SER A 362 -7.01 -20.93 -7.63
N ASN A 363 -7.62 -20.88 -6.44
CA ASN A 363 -9.07 -20.84 -6.24
C ASN A 363 -9.68 -19.60 -6.92
N PHE A 364 -9.15 -18.42 -6.60
CA PHE A 364 -9.58 -17.17 -7.22
C PHE A 364 -9.46 -17.22 -8.74
N ALA A 365 -8.36 -17.75 -9.29
CA ALA A 365 -8.22 -17.94 -10.73
C ALA A 365 -9.30 -18.87 -11.33
N LYS A 366 -9.67 -19.96 -10.61
CA LYS A 366 -10.70 -20.92 -11.05
C LYS A 366 -12.12 -20.35 -11.02
N THR A 367 -12.47 -19.48 -10.06
CA THR A 367 -13.87 -19.18 -9.71
C THR A 367 -14.23 -17.70 -9.51
N GLY A 368 -13.27 -16.82 -9.23
CA GLY A 368 -13.53 -15.46 -8.73
C GLY A 368 -13.70 -15.38 -7.21
N ASP A 369 -13.48 -16.48 -6.49
CA ASP A 369 -13.54 -16.54 -5.02
C ASP A 369 -12.31 -17.31 -4.48
N PRO A 370 -11.43 -16.68 -3.68
CA PRO A 370 -10.27 -17.37 -3.11
C PRO A 370 -10.65 -18.56 -2.22
N ASN A 371 -11.88 -18.60 -1.72
CA ASN A 371 -12.38 -19.68 -0.85
C ASN A 371 -12.85 -20.93 -1.64
N SER A 372 -12.91 -20.87 -2.97
CA SER A 372 -13.59 -21.89 -3.79
C SER A 372 -12.80 -22.29 -5.05
N PRO A 373 -12.66 -23.60 -5.39
CA PRO A 373 -13.39 -24.74 -4.84
C PRO A 373 -12.60 -25.56 -3.80
N VAL A 374 -11.33 -25.25 -3.53
CA VAL A 374 -10.47 -26.06 -2.65
C VAL A 374 -10.45 -25.46 -1.23
N PRO A 375 -11.00 -26.14 -0.20
CA PRO A 375 -10.89 -25.68 1.18
C PRO A 375 -9.46 -25.79 1.73
N GLN A 376 -9.17 -24.98 2.75
CA GLN A 376 -7.84 -24.82 3.38
C GLN A 376 -7.48 -25.97 4.35
N ASP A 377 -7.78 -27.23 4.01
CA ASP A 377 -7.52 -28.38 4.89
C ASP A 377 -6.02 -28.69 5.07
N THR A 378 -5.62 -29.13 6.25
CA THR A 378 -4.31 -29.77 6.48
C THR A 378 -4.16 -31.04 5.63
N LYS A 379 -3.26 -30.98 4.65
CA LYS A 379 -2.83 -32.10 3.79
C LYS A 379 -1.31 -32.28 3.92
N PHE A 380 -0.78 -33.50 3.68
CA PHE A 380 0.65 -33.82 3.87
C PHE A 380 1.64 -32.79 3.29
N ILE A 381 1.32 -32.21 2.12
CA ILE A 381 2.10 -31.18 1.42
C ILE A 381 2.43 -29.94 2.29
N HIS A 382 1.59 -29.59 3.27
CA HIS A 382 1.81 -28.43 4.14
C HIS A 382 2.97 -28.64 5.14
N THR A 383 3.30 -29.89 5.48
CA THR A 383 4.29 -30.30 6.52
C THR A 383 4.03 -29.82 7.96
N LYS A 384 3.03 -28.96 8.17
CA LYS A 384 2.46 -28.46 9.42
C LYS A 384 0.94 -28.34 9.28
N PRO A 385 0.17 -28.29 10.40
CA PRO A 385 -1.24 -27.96 10.36
C PRO A 385 -1.47 -26.61 9.65
N ASN A 386 -2.44 -26.59 8.75
CA ASN A 386 -2.87 -25.37 8.06
C ASN A 386 -3.57 -24.46 9.06
N ARG A 387 -3.06 -23.23 9.22
CA ARG A 387 -3.60 -22.26 10.20
C ARG A 387 -4.84 -21.50 9.70
N PHE A 388 -5.24 -21.74 8.46
CA PHE A 388 -6.32 -21.05 7.75
C PHE A 388 -7.56 -21.95 7.55
N GLU A 389 -7.62 -23.13 8.17
CA GLU A 389 -8.77 -24.07 8.07
C GLU A 389 -10.12 -23.39 8.37
N GLU A 390 -10.17 -22.53 9.38
CA GLU A 390 -11.36 -21.77 9.79
C GLU A 390 -11.39 -20.33 9.23
N VAL A 391 -10.45 -19.96 8.35
CA VAL A 391 -10.25 -18.57 7.87
C VAL A 391 -10.80 -18.40 6.45
N ALA A 392 -12.10 -18.13 6.36
CA ALA A 392 -12.71 -17.62 5.14
C ALA A 392 -12.26 -16.17 4.86
N TRP A 393 -11.84 -15.89 3.63
CA TRP A 393 -11.46 -14.55 3.18
C TRP A 393 -12.71 -13.80 2.70
N SER A 394 -13.21 -12.89 3.55
CA SER A 394 -14.33 -12.01 3.23
C SER A 394 -14.05 -11.12 2.01
N LYS A 395 -15.09 -10.82 1.22
CA LYS A 395 -15.03 -9.77 0.20
C LYS A 395 -14.78 -8.40 0.84
N TYR A 396 -13.94 -7.61 0.18
CA TYR A 396 -13.74 -6.20 0.48
C TYR A 396 -14.95 -5.37 0.03
N ASN A 397 -15.24 -4.30 0.75
CA ASN A 397 -16.15 -3.23 0.32
C ASN A 397 -15.78 -1.92 1.04
N PRO A 398 -16.13 -0.73 0.53
CA PRO A 398 -15.66 0.54 1.10
C PRO A 398 -16.22 0.89 2.49
N LYS A 399 -17.26 0.19 2.95
CA LYS A 399 -17.92 0.44 4.25
C LYS A 399 -17.33 -0.41 5.38
N ASP A 400 -16.97 -1.66 5.11
CA ASP A 400 -16.44 -2.59 6.11
C ASP A 400 -14.93 -2.80 5.98
N GLN A 401 -14.35 -2.49 4.82
CA GLN A 401 -12.92 -2.57 4.47
C GLN A 401 -12.22 -3.87 4.93
N HIS A 402 -12.90 -5.01 4.76
CA HIS A 402 -12.41 -6.33 5.16
C HIS A 402 -11.19 -6.78 4.35
N TYR A 403 -10.10 -7.15 5.03
CA TYR A 403 -8.90 -7.74 4.41
C TYR A 403 -8.44 -9.01 5.15
N LEU A 404 -7.74 -9.88 4.44
CA LEU A 404 -7.07 -11.04 5.02
C LEU A 404 -5.65 -10.66 5.49
N HIS A 405 -5.39 -10.79 6.78
CA HIS A 405 -4.03 -10.74 7.32
C HIS A 405 -3.34 -12.09 7.05
N ILE A 406 -2.50 -12.16 6.00
CA ILE A 406 -1.76 -13.37 5.62
C ILE A 406 -0.48 -13.46 6.45
N GLY A 407 -0.31 -14.54 7.20
CA GLY A 407 0.88 -14.82 8.01
C GLY A 407 0.62 -15.90 9.06
N LEU A 408 1.55 -16.10 10.00
CA LEU A 408 1.47 -17.24 10.96
C LEU A 408 0.40 -17.11 12.06
N LYS A 409 -0.36 -16.01 12.09
CA LYS A 409 -1.55 -15.78 12.93
C LYS A 409 -2.70 -15.23 12.07
N PRO A 410 -3.22 -16.03 11.13
CA PRO A 410 -4.15 -15.53 10.12
C PRO A 410 -5.51 -15.18 10.73
N ARG A 411 -6.17 -14.19 10.13
CA ARG A 411 -7.50 -13.70 10.51
C ARG A 411 -7.97 -12.68 9.46
N VAL A 412 -9.28 -12.58 9.24
CA VAL A 412 -9.85 -11.38 8.63
C VAL A 412 -9.73 -10.23 9.63
N ARG A 413 -9.47 -9.03 9.14
CA ARG A 413 -9.53 -7.76 9.88
C ARG A 413 -10.22 -6.71 8.98
N GLU A 414 -10.43 -5.54 9.53
CA GLU A 414 -11.13 -4.41 8.91
C GLU A 414 -10.23 -3.17 8.90
N HIS A 415 -10.51 -2.21 8.00
CA HIS A 415 -9.94 -0.85 8.01
C HIS A 415 -8.39 -0.82 8.06
N TYR A 416 -7.73 -1.45 7.09
CA TYR A 416 -6.26 -1.57 7.06
C TYR A 416 -5.56 -0.21 7.12
N ARG A 417 -4.91 0.07 8.26
CA ARG A 417 -4.14 1.29 8.53
C ARG A 417 -4.95 2.58 8.22
N ALA A 418 -6.28 2.54 8.37
CA ALA A 418 -7.21 3.55 7.85
C ALA A 418 -6.89 5.00 8.26
N ASN A 419 -6.41 5.25 9.49
CA ASN A 419 -5.96 6.58 9.93
C ASN A 419 -4.81 7.17 9.08
N LYS A 420 -3.99 6.32 8.45
CA LYS A 420 -2.91 6.69 7.53
C LYS A 420 -3.39 6.81 6.09
N VAL A 421 -4.34 5.95 5.69
CA VAL A 421 -4.99 6.01 4.38
C VAL A 421 -5.80 7.31 4.24
N ALA A 422 -6.73 7.60 5.17
CA ALA A 422 -7.50 8.85 5.15
C ALA A 422 -6.62 10.10 5.30
N PHE A 423 -5.49 10.01 6.01
CA PHE A 423 -4.50 11.09 6.03
C PHE A 423 -3.96 11.40 4.62
N TRP A 424 -3.56 10.39 3.86
CA TRP A 424 -3.02 10.56 2.50
C TRP A 424 -4.08 10.81 1.43
N LEU A 425 -5.29 10.28 1.56
CA LEU A 425 -6.37 10.40 0.56
C LEU A 425 -7.31 11.60 0.79
N GLU A 426 -7.45 12.09 2.03
CA GLU A 426 -8.37 13.20 2.35
C GLU A 426 -7.62 14.46 2.81
N LEU A 427 -6.79 14.35 3.86
CA LEU A 427 -6.20 15.53 4.49
C LEU A 427 -5.05 16.12 3.66
N VAL A 428 -4.15 15.29 3.12
CA VAL A 428 -3.00 15.78 2.35
C VAL A 428 -3.39 16.48 1.04
N PRO A 429 -4.35 15.97 0.23
CA PRO A 429 -4.86 16.70 -0.93
C PRO A 429 -5.49 18.04 -0.54
N HIS A 430 -6.24 18.09 0.57
CA HIS A 430 -6.78 19.36 1.07
C HIS A 430 -5.66 20.35 1.46
N LEU A 431 -4.68 19.92 2.24
CA LEU A 431 -3.52 20.75 2.62
C LEU A 431 -2.74 21.25 1.40
N HIS A 432 -2.52 20.40 0.39
CA HIS A 432 -1.85 20.79 -0.85
C HIS A 432 -2.64 21.87 -1.61
N SER A 433 -3.96 21.66 -1.76
CA SER A 433 -4.85 22.56 -2.52
C SER A 433 -4.99 23.98 -1.96
N LEU A 434 -4.67 24.21 -0.67
CA LEU A 434 -4.74 25.55 -0.06
C LEU A 434 -3.79 26.56 -0.70
N HIS A 435 -2.78 26.08 -1.44
CA HIS A 435 -1.66 26.89 -1.91
C HIS A 435 -1.74 27.24 -3.41
N ASP A 436 -2.58 26.54 -4.17
CA ASP A 436 -2.90 26.89 -5.56
C ASP A 436 -3.91 28.05 -5.69
N ILE A 437 -4.58 28.45 -4.58
CA ILE A 437 -5.68 29.44 -4.58
C ILE A 437 -5.18 30.91 -4.58
N ASN A 438 -3.98 31.16 -5.11
CA ASN A 438 -3.50 32.48 -5.50
C ASN A 438 -2.54 32.32 -6.69
N PRO A 439 -2.88 32.80 -7.90
CA PRO A 439 -3.39 34.15 -8.10
C PRO A 439 -4.78 34.25 -8.76
N TYR A 440 -5.27 35.49 -8.92
CA TYR A 440 -6.52 35.88 -9.61
C TYR A 440 -7.85 35.66 -8.88
N LEU A 441 -7.89 35.92 -7.56
CA LEU A 441 -9.13 36.41 -6.91
C LEU A 441 -9.50 37.83 -7.40
N SER A 442 -10.01 37.91 -8.64
CA SER A 442 -10.52 39.15 -9.23
C SER A 442 -11.95 39.42 -8.75
N THR A 443 -12.08 40.21 -7.68
CA THR A 443 -13.35 40.48 -7.00
C THR A 443 -14.39 41.20 -7.88
N THR A 444 -15.31 40.46 -8.50
CA THR A 444 -16.57 41.02 -9.04
C THR A 444 -17.79 40.28 -8.49
N THR A 445 -18.35 40.79 -7.40
CA THR A 445 -19.59 40.31 -6.80
C THR A 445 -20.77 40.53 -7.75
N ARG A 446 -21.56 39.48 -8.03
CA ARG A 446 -22.93 39.63 -8.55
C ARG A 446 -23.90 38.77 -7.75
N VAL A 447 -24.69 39.45 -6.93
CA VAL A 447 -25.81 38.88 -6.16
C VAL A 447 -27.00 38.67 -7.10
N PRO A 448 -27.80 37.59 -6.96
CA PRO A 448 -29.03 37.41 -7.74
C PRO A 448 -30.09 38.44 -7.37
N SER A 449 -30.77 39.04 -8.35
CA SER A 449 -31.93 39.91 -8.14
C SER A 449 -33.23 39.14 -8.39
N LEU A 450 -34.21 39.31 -7.49
CA LEU A 450 -35.59 38.81 -7.66
C LEU A 450 -36.48 39.81 -8.42
N ASP A 451 -37.57 39.31 -8.97
CA ASP A 451 -38.46 39.98 -9.93
C ASP A 451 -39.03 41.34 -9.50
N HIS A 452 -39.37 42.18 -10.50
CA HIS A 452 -40.55 43.06 -10.49
C HIS A 452 -41.10 43.32 -11.92
N GLY A 453 -42.06 42.50 -12.35
CA GLY A 453 -43.21 42.81 -13.22
C GLY A 453 -43.06 43.51 -14.60
N GLY A 454 -43.64 42.89 -15.65
CA GLY A 454 -44.51 43.64 -16.58
C GLY A 454 -44.40 43.44 -18.11
N GLY A 455 -45.02 42.37 -18.64
CA GLY A 455 -45.73 42.41 -19.94
C GLY A 455 -44.96 42.15 -21.25
N GLY A 456 -45.46 41.20 -22.06
CA GLY A 456 -45.03 41.00 -23.47
C GLY A 456 -45.10 39.56 -23.98
N TYR A 457 -46.19 39.19 -24.67
CA TYR A 457 -46.34 37.92 -25.43
C TYR A 457 -46.01 38.12 -26.92
N PRO A 458 -45.84 37.06 -27.75
CA PRO A 458 -45.57 35.64 -27.46
C PRO A 458 -44.33 35.07 -28.21
N THR A 459 -43.93 33.83 -27.89
CA THR A 459 -42.86 33.09 -28.60
C THR A 459 -43.41 32.07 -29.62
N MET A 460 -42.69 31.86 -30.72
CA MET A 460 -42.92 30.74 -31.66
C MET A 460 -42.11 29.50 -31.28
N ARG A 461 -42.62 28.30 -31.61
CA ARG A 461 -41.91 27.02 -31.54
C ARG A 461 -41.77 26.39 -32.93
N PRO A 462 -40.61 25.81 -33.29
CA PRO A 462 -40.51 24.80 -34.35
C PRO A 462 -40.91 23.40 -33.85
N ASN A 463 -41.53 22.59 -34.71
CA ASN A 463 -41.95 21.21 -34.39
C ASN A 463 -40.84 20.19 -34.65
N LYS A 464 -40.78 19.12 -33.84
CA LYS A 464 -40.25 17.81 -34.30
C LYS A 464 -41.35 17.08 -35.07
N TRP A 465 -40.98 16.42 -36.16
CA TRP A 465 -41.88 15.56 -36.96
C TRP A 465 -41.65 14.08 -36.63
N VAL A 466 -42.74 13.31 -36.57
CA VAL A 466 -42.77 11.84 -36.59
C VAL A 466 -43.99 11.41 -37.39
N THR A 467 -43.84 10.44 -38.29
CA THR A 467 -44.93 9.89 -39.13
C THR A 467 -45.25 8.43 -38.73
N PRO A 468 -46.53 7.97 -38.84
CA PRO A 468 -46.96 6.66 -38.33
C PRO A 468 -47.22 5.60 -39.41
N THR A 469 -47.28 4.31 -39.03
CA THR A 469 -48.00 3.28 -39.80
C THR A 469 -48.64 2.17 -38.91
N ASN A 470 -49.95 2.01 -39.12
CA ASN A 470 -50.93 0.93 -38.85
C ASN A 470 -50.62 -0.37 -38.05
N ARG A 471 -51.67 -0.75 -37.28
CA ARG A 471 -52.04 -2.06 -36.69
C ARG A 471 -52.75 -2.98 -37.72
N PRO A 472 -52.91 -4.32 -37.55
CA PRO A 472 -53.96 -4.91 -36.67
C PRO A 472 -53.73 -6.33 -36.05
N GLY A 473 -54.55 -6.75 -35.06
CA GLY A 473 -54.81 -8.19 -34.78
C GLY A 473 -55.08 -8.68 -33.33
N LEU A 474 -56.37 -8.71 -32.90
CA LEU A 474 -57.07 -9.66 -31.97
C LEU A 474 -56.55 -10.03 -30.55
N GLY A 475 -57.51 -10.41 -29.66
CA GLY A 475 -57.32 -11.13 -28.37
C GLY A 475 -57.57 -10.31 -27.09
N SER A 476 -58.80 -10.10 -26.61
CA SER A 476 -59.67 -10.97 -25.76
C SER A 476 -59.39 -10.96 -24.24
N SER A 477 -60.32 -10.39 -23.46
CA SER A 477 -60.40 -10.31 -21.97
C SER A 477 -60.97 -11.62 -21.33
N PRO A 478 -61.21 -11.81 -20.00
CA PRO A 478 -61.61 -10.84 -18.94
C PRO A 478 -60.91 -10.99 -17.53
N PRO A 479 -61.21 -10.09 -16.55
CA PRO A 479 -60.61 -10.10 -15.20
C PRO A 479 -61.55 -10.63 -14.07
N PHE A 480 -61.05 -10.66 -12.83
CA PHE A 480 -61.84 -10.86 -11.60
C PHE A 480 -61.53 -9.80 -10.52
N ALA A 481 -62.43 -9.62 -9.53
CA ALA A 481 -62.45 -8.50 -8.58
C ALA A 481 -63.00 -8.88 -7.19
N SER A 482 -62.76 -8.01 -6.19
CA SER A 482 -63.25 -7.96 -4.76
C SER A 482 -62.08 -7.59 -3.81
N ARG A 483 -62.26 -6.94 -2.65
CA ARG A 483 -63.43 -6.29 -2.00
C ARG A 483 -62.96 -5.32 -0.89
N ASN A 484 -63.67 -4.20 -0.74
CA ASN A 484 -63.85 -3.40 0.49
C ASN A 484 -65.37 -3.51 0.85
N PRO A 485 -65.99 -2.82 1.86
CA PRO A 485 -65.54 -1.83 2.87
C PRO A 485 -65.79 -2.42 4.30
N PRO A 486 -66.24 -1.77 5.41
CA PRO A 486 -66.56 -0.35 5.68
C PRO A 486 -66.22 0.26 7.08
N ASP A 487 -66.46 1.58 7.20
CA ASP A 487 -66.99 2.38 8.35
C ASP A 487 -66.26 2.38 9.73
N ASN A 488 -66.18 3.53 10.43
CA ASN A 488 -67.32 4.38 10.80
C ASN A 488 -66.97 5.86 11.17
N ASP A 489 -67.91 6.79 10.90
CA ASP A 489 -68.24 8.09 11.56
C ASP A 489 -67.12 9.07 12.05
N ARG A 490 -67.19 10.43 12.03
CA ARG A 490 -68.28 11.41 11.78
C ARG A 490 -67.77 12.87 11.68
N LYS A 491 -68.39 13.69 10.81
CA LYS A 491 -68.57 15.19 10.78
C LYS A 491 -67.71 16.08 11.72
N THR A 492 -67.24 17.28 11.32
CA THR A 492 -68.07 18.48 11.01
C THR A 492 -67.22 19.64 10.40
N PHE A 493 -67.86 20.60 9.71
CA PHE A 493 -67.25 21.85 9.19
C PHE A 493 -66.90 22.88 10.28
N GLY A 494 -65.91 23.75 10.01
CA GLY A 494 -65.65 24.99 10.74
C GLY A 494 -64.61 25.87 10.02
N ILE A 495 -64.86 27.18 9.93
CA ILE A 495 -63.96 28.17 9.30
C ILE A 495 -63.62 29.28 10.29
N GLY A 496 -62.33 29.63 10.40
CA GLY A 496 -61.90 31.01 10.63
C GLY A 496 -61.21 31.35 11.95
N GLY A 497 -59.98 31.87 11.83
CA GLY A 497 -59.46 32.96 12.68
C GLY A 497 -58.72 32.59 13.97
N GLY A 498 -57.40 32.82 13.99
CA GLY A 498 -56.60 32.85 15.22
C GLY A 498 -55.10 32.62 14.97
N PRO A 499 -54.19 33.53 15.35
CA PRO A 499 -52.74 33.31 15.28
C PRO A 499 -52.21 32.65 16.57
N ASN A 500 -51.07 31.94 16.48
CA ASN A 500 -50.08 31.90 17.57
C ASN A 500 -48.76 31.20 17.14
N PRO A 501 -47.63 31.49 17.84
CA PRO A 501 -46.39 30.73 17.73
C PRO A 501 -46.38 29.51 18.67
N ALA A 502 -45.63 28.46 18.32
CA ALA A 502 -45.40 27.30 19.19
C ALA A 502 -44.03 26.63 18.91
N LEU A 503 -42.96 27.20 19.44
CA LEU A 503 -41.60 26.63 19.37
C LEU A 503 -41.26 25.98 20.72
N LEU A 504 -41.99 24.91 21.12
CA LEU A 504 -41.86 24.32 22.47
C LEU A 504 -42.41 22.89 22.66
N GLU A 505 -42.13 21.95 21.74
CA GLU A 505 -42.57 20.54 21.87
C GLU A 505 -41.49 19.50 21.51
N SER A 506 -40.31 19.61 22.14
CA SER A 506 -39.26 18.57 22.08
C SER A 506 -38.43 18.40 23.37
N GLN A 507 -38.66 19.22 24.40
CA GLN A 507 -37.77 19.32 25.56
C GLN A 507 -38.20 18.46 26.78
N ARG A 508 -38.94 17.36 26.57
CA ARG A 508 -39.37 16.47 27.67
C ARG A 508 -38.83 15.04 27.62
N ASP A 509 -38.69 14.45 26.43
CA ASP A 509 -38.35 13.01 26.33
C ASP A 509 -36.85 12.71 26.53
N TYR A 510 -35.96 13.70 26.32
CA TYR A 510 -34.53 13.57 26.60
C TYR A 510 -34.19 13.30 28.08
N SER A 511 -35.10 13.60 29.02
CA SER A 511 -34.84 13.48 30.46
C SER A 511 -34.92 12.03 30.97
N THR A 512 -35.80 11.22 30.40
CA THR A 512 -35.99 9.81 30.77
C THR A 512 -34.89 8.92 30.20
N GLU A 513 -34.54 9.07 28.92
CA GLU A 513 -33.51 8.25 28.29
C GLU A 513 -32.11 8.51 28.89
N LEU A 514 -31.78 9.77 29.16
CA LEU A 514 -30.51 10.14 29.80
C LEU A 514 -30.41 9.62 31.24
N SER A 515 -31.49 9.71 32.03
CA SER A 515 -31.49 9.21 33.41
C SER A 515 -31.45 7.67 33.49
N VAL A 516 -32.10 6.96 32.57
CA VAL A 516 -31.95 5.50 32.43
C VAL A 516 -30.51 5.13 32.06
N THR A 517 -29.91 5.84 31.09
CA THR A 517 -28.52 5.60 30.67
C THR A 517 -27.54 5.81 31.82
N ILE A 518 -27.70 6.89 32.60
CA ILE A 518 -26.89 7.17 33.79
C ILE A 518 -27.09 6.08 34.87
N ALA A 519 -28.32 5.63 35.11
CA ALA A 519 -28.62 4.60 36.09
C ALA A 519 -27.99 3.23 35.72
N VAL A 520 -28.03 2.84 34.44
CA VAL A 520 -27.39 1.62 33.94
C VAL A 520 -25.85 1.74 34.04
N GLY A 521 -25.27 2.87 33.61
CA GLY A 521 -23.83 3.13 33.72
C GLY A 521 -23.31 3.09 35.15
N ALA A 522 -24.01 3.74 36.08
CA ALA A 522 -23.68 3.70 37.51
C ALA A 522 -23.79 2.28 38.10
N SER A 523 -24.79 1.51 37.70
CA SER A 523 -24.98 0.12 38.15
C SER A 523 -23.85 -0.80 37.67
N LEU A 524 -23.43 -0.67 36.42
CA LEU A 524 -22.29 -1.42 35.86
C LEU A 524 -20.97 -1.03 36.53
N LEU A 525 -20.76 0.26 36.82
CA LEU A 525 -19.58 0.74 37.54
C LEU A 525 -19.54 0.20 38.98
N PHE A 526 -20.67 0.18 39.69
CA PHE A 526 -20.78 -0.41 41.02
C PHE A 526 -20.52 -1.93 41.01
N LEU A 527 -21.05 -2.67 40.03
CA LEU A 527 -20.76 -4.10 39.85
C LEU A 527 -19.27 -4.36 39.60
N ASN A 528 -18.61 -3.53 38.78
CA ASN A 528 -17.17 -3.63 38.56
C ASN A 528 -16.37 -3.36 39.84
N VAL A 529 -16.73 -2.34 40.64
CA VAL A 529 -16.10 -2.06 41.95
C VAL A 529 -16.27 -3.25 42.90
N LEU A 530 -17.45 -3.86 42.97
CA LEU A 530 -17.69 -5.08 43.77
C LEU A 530 -16.87 -6.28 43.27
N ALA A 531 -16.74 -6.46 41.95
CA ALA A 531 -15.93 -7.52 41.36
C ALA A 531 -14.43 -7.35 41.70
N PHE A 532 -13.90 -6.13 41.58
CA PHE A 532 -12.53 -5.81 41.99
C PHE A 532 -12.32 -5.98 43.50
N ALA A 533 -13.27 -5.57 44.35
CA ALA A 533 -13.20 -5.79 45.79
C ALA A 533 -13.20 -7.30 46.15
N ALA A 534 -14.04 -8.10 45.51
CA ALA A 534 -14.08 -9.56 45.69
C ALA A 534 -12.79 -10.25 45.21
N LEU A 535 -12.19 -9.80 44.09
CA LEU A 535 -10.90 -10.28 43.62
C LEU A 535 -9.76 -9.87 44.56
N TYR A 536 -9.76 -8.64 45.07
CA TYR A 536 -8.78 -8.17 46.05
C TYR A 536 -8.85 -8.98 47.35
N TYR A 537 -10.05 -9.20 47.89
CA TYR A 537 -10.25 -10.01 49.09
C TYR A 537 -9.86 -11.49 48.88
N ARG A 538 -10.09 -12.06 47.68
CA ARG A 538 -9.56 -13.38 47.29
C ARG A 538 -8.03 -13.40 47.17
N LYS A 539 -7.39 -12.31 46.74
CA LYS A 539 -5.92 -12.17 46.64
C LYS A 539 -5.29 -12.09 48.04
N ASP A 540 -5.88 -11.31 48.94
CA ASP A 540 -5.41 -11.14 50.31
C ASP A 540 -5.48 -12.45 51.13
N LYS A 541 -6.61 -13.17 51.07
CA LYS A 541 -6.70 -14.52 51.68
C LYS A 541 -5.64 -15.51 51.16
N ARG A 542 -5.22 -15.39 49.89
CA ARG A 542 -4.10 -16.21 49.36
C ARG A 542 -2.73 -15.77 49.91
N TYR A 543 -2.55 -14.49 50.22
CA TYR A 543 -1.33 -13.98 50.87
C TYR A 543 -1.19 -14.51 52.30
N VAL A 544 -2.27 -14.49 53.09
CA VAL A 544 -2.28 -15.01 54.46
C VAL A 544 -2.01 -16.53 54.50
N VAL A 545 -2.56 -17.30 53.57
CA VAL A 545 -2.30 -18.75 53.48
C VAL A 545 -0.85 -19.05 53.04
N ASN A 546 -0.26 -18.23 52.16
CA ASN A 546 1.13 -18.43 51.73
C ASN A 546 2.19 -17.94 52.73
N SER A 547 1.89 -16.95 53.58
CA SER A 547 2.84 -16.52 54.63
C SER A 547 3.06 -17.65 55.66
N HIS A 548 2.00 -18.35 56.06
CA HIS A 548 2.09 -19.52 56.94
C HIS A 548 2.78 -20.75 56.30
N ARG A 549 3.00 -20.76 54.98
CA ARG A 549 3.78 -21.81 54.28
C ARG A 549 5.25 -21.48 54.07
N ARG A 550 5.73 -20.27 54.40
CA ARG A 550 7.14 -19.86 54.19
C ARG A 550 8.06 -20.04 55.40
N HIS A 551 7.55 -20.39 56.59
CA HIS A 551 8.37 -20.76 57.75
C HIS A 551 8.40 -22.28 57.99
N ARG A 552 9.16 -23.02 57.16
CA ARG A 552 9.74 -24.33 57.51
C ARG A 552 10.84 -24.74 56.52
N SER A 553 12.09 -24.52 56.90
CA SER A 553 13.26 -25.12 56.21
C SER A 553 13.46 -26.56 56.71
N PRO A 554 13.82 -27.52 55.85
CA PRO A 554 14.16 -28.87 56.30
C PRO A 554 15.60 -28.95 56.85
N GLN A 555 15.76 -29.64 57.97
CA GLN A 555 17.06 -30.15 58.45
C GLN A 555 16.96 -31.66 58.72
N HIS A 556 18.10 -32.35 58.62
CA HIS A 556 18.19 -33.81 58.73
C HIS A 556 18.15 -34.33 60.18
N GLY A 557 17.64 -35.55 60.34
CA GLY A 557 18.19 -36.54 61.28
C GLY A 557 17.24 -37.10 62.33
N GLY A 558 17.47 -38.37 62.72
CA GLY A 558 16.91 -38.98 63.93
C GLY A 558 16.01 -40.20 63.70
N LEU A 559 16.48 -41.38 64.11
CA LEU A 559 15.69 -42.62 64.15
C LEU A 559 14.70 -42.66 65.33
N GLY A 560 13.64 -43.45 65.20
CA GLY A 560 13.22 -44.37 66.27
C GLY A 560 11.77 -44.27 66.77
N GLY A 561 11.24 -45.41 67.21
CA GLY A 561 10.00 -45.53 68.00
C GLY A 561 8.77 -45.97 67.20
N ALA A 562 7.96 -46.86 67.80
CA ALA A 562 6.68 -47.33 67.26
C ALA A 562 5.63 -47.44 68.38
N ALA A 563 4.36 -47.16 68.06
CA ALA A 563 3.17 -47.63 68.78
C ALA A 563 1.87 -47.34 68.01
N ASN A 564 0.82 -48.10 68.34
CA ASN A 564 -0.57 -48.03 67.87
C ASN A 564 -1.23 -46.65 68.19
N ASP A 565 -2.38 -46.23 67.64
CA ASP A 565 -3.68 -46.94 67.69
C ASP A 565 -4.76 -46.46 66.67
N LEU A 566 -5.91 -47.14 66.71
CA LEU A 566 -7.19 -47.01 65.96
C LEU A 566 -7.86 -45.61 66.02
N SER A 567 -8.88 -45.22 65.22
CA SER A 567 -9.84 -45.95 64.34
C SER A 567 -10.68 -45.03 63.40
N LEU A 568 -11.25 -45.60 62.31
CA LEU A 568 -12.55 -45.30 61.61
C LEU A 568 -12.83 -43.85 61.07
N ARG A 569 -13.44 -43.60 59.90
CA ARG A 569 -14.41 -44.36 59.05
C ARG A 569 -14.13 -44.24 57.51
N HIS A 570 -14.87 -45.01 56.69
CA HIS A 570 -14.88 -45.12 55.21
C HIS A 570 -16.33 -44.90 54.65
N PRO A 571 -16.66 -45.19 53.36
CA PRO A 571 -16.18 -44.68 52.05
C PRO A 571 -17.42 -44.08 51.29
N PRO A 572 -17.81 -44.47 50.05
CA PRO A 572 -17.17 -44.51 48.70
C PRO A 572 -17.80 -43.38 47.80
N PRO A 573 -18.16 -43.52 46.50
CA PRO A 573 -17.57 -44.22 45.33
C PRO A 573 -17.14 -43.25 44.18
N GLU A 574 -16.02 -43.51 43.46
CA GLU A 574 -15.91 -43.99 42.04
C GLU A 574 -15.99 -42.85 40.98
N GLU A 575 -15.44 -42.92 39.75
CA GLU A 575 -14.86 -44.02 38.94
C GLU A 575 -13.43 -43.71 38.39
N GLU A 576 -12.66 -44.79 38.15
CA GLU A 576 -11.85 -45.21 36.96
C GLU A 576 -11.31 -44.20 35.89
N ILE A 577 -10.25 -44.46 35.08
CA ILE A 577 -9.42 -45.66 34.88
C ILE A 577 -7.97 -45.36 34.37
N MET A 578 -7.06 -46.32 34.65
CA MET A 578 -5.73 -46.66 34.08
C MET A 578 -4.67 -45.62 33.63
N SER A 579 -3.43 -46.04 33.89
CA SER A 579 -2.16 -45.50 33.37
C SER A 579 -1.47 -46.53 32.46
N LEU A 580 -0.45 -46.12 31.70
CA LEU A 580 0.56 -47.05 31.18
C LEU A 580 1.87 -46.31 30.84
N GLN A 581 2.94 -46.63 31.58
CA GLN A 581 4.32 -46.27 31.22
C GLN A 581 5.00 -47.49 30.60
N LEU A 582 5.78 -47.29 29.52
CA LEU A 582 6.57 -48.35 28.92
C LEU A 582 8.06 -47.97 28.88
N LYS A 583 8.89 -48.96 29.24
CA LYS A 583 10.32 -48.87 29.53
C LYS A 583 11.10 -49.59 28.42
N HIS A 584 12.27 -49.07 28.03
CA HIS A 584 13.16 -49.73 27.06
C HIS A 584 14.65 -49.49 27.38
N GLY A 585 15.50 -50.47 27.02
CA GLY A 585 16.95 -50.34 27.03
C GLY A 585 17.72 -51.68 27.12
N GLY A 586 18.83 -51.80 26.38
CA GLY A 586 19.87 -52.83 26.55
C GLY A 586 20.02 -53.87 25.41
N GLY A 587 21.27 -54.12 24.96
CA GLY A 587 21.66 -55.09 23.90
C GLY A 587 21.67 -54.47 22.49
N ARG A 588 22.76 -54.32 21.71
CA ARG A 588 24.07 -54.99 21.52
C ARG A 588 24.03 -56.42 20.96
N ASP A 589 24.49 -56.61 19.72
CA ASP A 589 25.82 -57.22 19.38
C ASP A 589 26.07 -57.23 17.86
N GLY A 590 27.34 -57.38 17.41
CA GLY A 590 27.73 -57.60 16.00
C GLY A 590 29.00 -56.88 15.51
N GLU A 591 30.08 -57.62 15.22
CA GLU A 591 31.36 -57.12 14.64
C GLU A 591 31.54 -57.51 13.15
N PRO A 592 32.39 -56.79 12.37
CA PRO A 592 32.67 -57.07 10.94
C PRO A 592 34.09 -57.61 10.63
N PRO A 593 34.31 -58.27 9.47
CA PRO A 593 35.63 -58.63 8.94
C PRO A 593 36.21 -57.64 7.87
N PRO A 594 37.52 -57.71 7.50
CA PRO A 594 38.27 -56.51 7.08
C PRO A 594 39.16 -56.59 5.80
N GLY A 595 39.85 -55.47 5.47
CA GLY A 595 40.98 -55.34 4.51
C GLY A 595 40.62 -54.57 3.23
N SER A 596 41.50 -53.86 2.51
CA SER A 596 42.93 -53.41 2.64
C SER A 596 43.16 -52.34 1.55
N GLY A 597 44.08 -51.36 1.53
CA GLY A 597 45.33 -51.01 2.25
C GLY A 597 45.92 -49.72 1.60
N ALA A 598 47.06 -49.19 2.09
CA ALA A 598 47.68 -47.92 1.64
C ALA A 598 48.85 -48.16 0.61
N PRO A 599 49.71 -47.21 0.13
CA PRO A 599 50.20 -45.91 0.69
C PRO A 599 50.07 -44.70 -0.30
N GLY A 600 50.60 -43.47 -0.08
CA GLY A 600 51.16 -42.82 1.13
C GLY A 600 52.22 -41.72 0.84
N GLY A 601 52.27 -40.67 1.71
CA GLY A 601 53.34 -39.65 1.80
C GLY A 601 53.12 -38.32 1.05
N CYS A 602 53.87 -37.23 1.29
CA CYS A 602 54.61 -36.78 2.50
C CYS A 602 55.29 -35.40 2.25
N TYR A 603 54.96 -34.33 3.00
CA TYR A 603 55.68 -33.05 3.27
C TYR A 603 54.69 -32.10 3.97
N GLY A 604 55.00 -31.15 4.87
CA GLY A 604 56.22 -30.81 5.61
C GLY A 604 56.00 -29.47 6.37
N GLY A 605 56.28 -29.40 7.69
CA GLY A 605 56.12 -28.18 8.52
C GLY A 605 57.23 -27.13 8.30
N PRO A 606 57.27 -25.98 9.02
CA PRO A 606 56.78 -25.71 10.39
C PRO A 606 55.79 -24.50 10.48
N GLY A 607 55.32 -24.00 11.63
CA GLY A 607 55.38 -24.46 13.03
C GLY A 607 55.39 -23.31 14.07
N GLY A 608 54.59 -23.44 15.14
CA GLY A 608 54.38 -22.44 16.20
C GLY A 608 52.98 -21.79 16.11
N GLY A 609 52.19 -21.59 17.17
CA GLY A 609 52.38 -21.86 18.61
C GLY A 609 52.40 -20.57 19.44
N GLY A 610 51.52 -20.36 20.43
CA GLY A 610 50.36 -21.17 20.86
C GLY A 610 49.65 -20.52 22.05
N GLY A 611 48.53 -21.11 22.49
CA GLY A 611 47.74 -20.63 23.64
C GLY A 611 46.27 -21.03 23.48
N GLY A 612 45.68 -21.66 24.51
CA GLY A 612 44.31 -22.16 24.44
C GLY A 612 43.56 -22.00 25.76
N GLY A 613 42.22 -22.13 25.72
CA GLY A 613 41.39 -22.10 26.91
C GLY A 613 39.89 -22.25 26.64
N GLY A 614 39.27 -23.21 27.31
CA GLY A 614 37.83 -23.23 27.63
C GLY A 614 36.84 -23.38 26.47
N GLY A 615 36.44 -24.62 26.18
CA GLY A 615 35.17 -24.87 25.49
C GLY A 615 33.99 -24.73 26.46
N GLY A 616 32.93 -24.02 26.06
CA GLY A 616 31.68 -23.89 26.80
C GLY A 616 30.49 -23.98 25.84
N GLY A 617 29.63 -24.99 26.03
CA GLY A 617 28.46 -25.21 25.17
C GLY A 617 27.34 -24.23 25.50
N GLY A 618 27.19 -23.18 24.71
CA GLY A 618 26.03 -22.29 24.76
C GLY A 618 24.80 -22.96 24.12
N PHE A 619 23.75 -23.15 24.90
CA PHE A 619 22.40 -23.33 24.34
C PHE A 619 21.98 -22.00 23.67
N PRO A 620 21.20 -22.02 22.57
CA PRO A 620 20.60 -20.80 22.05
C PRO A 620 19.66 -20.20 23.12
N PRO A 621 19.70 -18.88 23.37
CA PRO A 621 18.87 -18.26 24.40
C PRO A 621 17.38 -18.36 24.05
N ASP A 622 16.55 -18.57 25.07
CA ASP A 622 15.09 -18.62 24.92
C ASP A 622 14.54 -17.32 24.32
N TYR A 623 13.70 -17.43 23.28
CA TYR A 623 12.96 -16.33 22.69
C TYR A 623 11.84 -15.84 23.63
N THR A 624 12.21 -15.16 24.72
CA THR A 624 11.25 -14.42 25.55
C THR A 624 10.73 -13.22 24.79
N LEU A 625 9.42 -13.23 24.52
CA LEU A 625 8.69 -12.20 23.76
C LEU A 625 8.90 -10.79 24.32
N ALA A 626 9.82 -10.04 23.72
CA ALA A 626 9.71 -8.58 23.71
C ALA A 626 8.44 -8.20 22.94
N LEU A 627 7.62 -7.31 23.51
CA LEU A 627 6.41 -6.79 22.86
C LEU A 627 6.78 -5.80 21.77
N ARG A 628 7.29 -6.31 20.64
CA ARG A 628 7.41 -5.56 19.38
C ARG A 628 6.01 -5.08 18.97
N ARG A 629 5.67 -3.82 19.29
CA ARG A 629 4.54 -3.13 18.66
C ARG A 629 4.75 -3.12 17.15
N SER A 630 3.71 -3.49 16.39
CA SER A 630 3.66 -3.27 14.95
C SER A 630 3.67 -1.75 14.67
N PRO A 631 4.10 -1.29 13.48
CA PRO A 631 3.78 0.04 12.99
C PRO A 631 2.26 0.33 12.91
N ASP A 632 1.39 -0.69 13.04
CA ASP A 632 -0.06 -0.56 13.18
C ASP A 632 -0.52 -0.27 14.63
N ASP A 633 0.29 -0.66 15.62
CA ASP A 633 -0.03 -0.56 17.05
C ASP A 633 0.51 0.73 17.69
N VAL A 634 1.02 1.67 16.89
CA VAL A 634 1.46 3.00 17.32
C VAL A 634 0.23 3.82 17.71
N PRO A 635 0.05 4.17 19.01
CA PRO A 635 -1.19 4.78 19.47
C PRO A 635 -1.22 6.28 19.16
N LEU A 636 -1.85 6.65 18.05
CA LEU A 636 -2.21 8.05 17.81
C LEU A 636 -3.18 8.55 18.90
N MET A 637 -3.05 9.82 19.27
CA MET A 637 -3.94 10.42 20.25
C MET A 637 -5.39 10.47 19.74
N THR A 638 -6.35 10.22 20.62
CA THR A 638 -7.77 10.29 20.29
C THR A 638 -8.18 11.72 19.88
N PRO A 639 -9.24 11.91 19.07
CA PRO A 639 -9.73 13.24 18.69
C PRO A 639 -9.96 14.20 19.89
N SER A 640 -10.29 13.65 21.06
CA SER A 640 -10.44 14.37 22.32
C SER A 640 -9.18 15.13 22.79
N THR A 641 -7.99 14.78 22.31
CA THR A 641 -6.71 15.37 22.75
C THR A 641 -6.28 16.57 21.91
N ILE A 642 -6.85 16.76 20.70
CA ILE A 642 -6.60 17.92 19.82
C ILE A 642 -6.99 19.25 20.52
N ALA A 643 -7.87 19.19 21.53
CA ALA A 643 -8.30 20.32 22.34
C ALA A 643 -7.27 20.81 23.40
N MET A 644 -6.07 20.23 23.51
CA MET A 644 -5.06 20.63 24.53
C MET A 644 -3.67 20.94 23.95
N ILE A 645 -3.61 21.89 23.01
CA ILE A 645 -2.37 22.61 22.67
C ILE A 645 -2.15 23.75 23.70
N PRO A 646 -0.99 23.83 24.38
CA PRO A 646 -0.67 24.97 25.24
C PRO A 646 -0.45 26.27 24.43
N ASN A 647 -1.06 27.38 24.87
CA ASN A 647 -0.85 28.72 24.29
C ASN A 647 0.54 29.29 24.67
N SER A 648 1.62 28.67 24.19
CA SER A 648 3.00 29.04 24.56
C SER A 648 4.02 28.93 23.42
N LEU A 649 3.61 29.11 22.16
CA LEU A 649 4.50 29.25 20.99
C LEU A 649 4.08 30.42 20.08
N ALA A 650 3.97 31.64 20.64
CA ALA A 650 3.74 32.85 19.83
C ALA A 650 4.27 34.15 20.48
N PRO A 651 5.50 34.59 20.13
CA PRO A 651 5.92 35.98 20.25
C PRO A 651 6.36 36.53 18.89
N GLY A 652 5.40 36.84 18.00
CA GLY A 652 5.72 37.34 16.64
C GLY A 652 4.61 38.10 15.90
N VAL A 653 3.33 37.78 16.12
CA VAL A 653 2.21 38.36 15.34
C VAL A 653 1.47 39.49 16.07
N ALA A 654 1.66 39.62 17.38
CA ALA A 654 0.88 40.50 18.26
C ALA A 654 1.15 42.01 18.14
N HIS A 655 1.92 42.48 17.15
CA HIS A 655 2.32 43.90 17.02
C HIS A 655 1.72 44.63 15.81
N LEU A 656 1.11 43.93 14.85
CA LEU A 656 0.54 44.54 13.64
C LEU A 656 -0.94 44.96 13.77
N HIS A 657 -1.67 44.43 14.76
CA HIS A 657 -3.11 44.66 14.90
C HIS A 657 -3.50 45.86 15.79
N GLN A 658 -2.54 46.56 16.41
CA GLN A 658 -2.82 47.65 17.36
C GLN A 658 -2.66 49.07 16.78
N GLN A 659 -2.04 49.23 15.61
CA GLN A 659 -1.97 50.54 14.92
C GLN A 659 -3.18 50.85 14.02
N GLN A 660 -3.92 49.83 13.55
CA GLN A 660 -4.99 50.04 12.55
C GLN A 660 -6.35 50.45 13.15
N GLN A 661 -6.54 50.39 14.47
CA GLN A 661 -7.78 50.80 15.15
C GLN A 661 -7.77 52.21 15.76
N GLN A 662 -6.64 52.92 15.81
CA GLN A 662 -6.57 54.27 16.40
C GLN A 662 -6.80 55.44 15.42
N GLN A 663 -6.97 55.19 14.11
CA GLN A 663 -7.21 56.25 13.10
C GLN A 663 -8.68 56.46 12.72
N LEU A 664 -9.63 55.65 13.21
CA LEU A 664 -11.05 55.73 12.84
C LEU A 664 -11.91 56.62 13.76
N HIS A 665 -11.31 57.33 14.73
CA HIS A 665 -12.03 58.10 15.75
C HIS A 665 -11.57 59.56 15.94
N HIS A 666 -11.09 60.24 14.89
CA HIS A 666 -11.00 61.72 14.81
C HIS A 666 -11.05 62.17 13.34
N GLY A 667 -11.65 63.34 13.03
CA GLY A 667 -11.44 64.00 11.73
C GLY A 667 -12.61 64.08 10.73
N LEU A 668 -13.85 64.28 11.15
CA LEU A 668 -14.85 64.91 10.29
C LEU A 668 -14.43 66.37 10.01
N HIS A 669 -14.04 66.74 8.78
CA HIS A 669 -14.31 68.05 8.14
C HIS A 669 -13.70 68.21 6.72
N LEU A 670 -14.36 69.05 5.91
CA LEU A 670 -13.85 69.83 4.75
C LEU A 670 -13.44 69.15 3.41
N SER A 671 -14.45 69.00 2.53
CA SER A 671 -14.67 69.88 1.35
C SER A 671 -13.63 70.00 0.21
N GLN A 672 -14.05 69.54 -0.99
CA GLN A 672 -13.83 70.11 -2.34
C GLN A 672 -12.41 70.32 -2.92
N ALA A 673 -12.11 69.62 -4.03
CA ALA A 673 -11.67 70.22 -5.31
C ALA A 673 -11.72 69.22 -6.50
N GLN A 674 -11.72 69.74 -7.73
CA GLN A 674 -11.76 69.08 -9.04
C GLN A 674 -11.07 70.04 -10.06
N PRO A 675 -10.84 69.73 -11.37
CA PRO A 675 -10.52 68.46 -12.06
C PRO A 675 -9.36 68.64 -13.12
N LEU A 676 -9.24 67.69 -14.09
CA LEU A 676 -8.73 67.83 -15.50
C LEU A 676 -7.26 67.46 -15.91
N HIS A 677 -7.16 66.46 -16.82
CA HIS A 677 -6.46 66.43 -18.14
C HIS A 677 -4.92 66.71 -18.28
N ALA A 678 -4.19 66.27 -19.34
CA ALA A 678 -4.31 65.18 -20.34
C ALA A 678 -3.06 65.14 -21.29
N PHE A 679 -2.98 64.13 -22.18
CA PHE A 679 -2.20 64.03 -23.45
C PHE A 679 -0.66 63.87 -23.52
N GLY A 680 -0.24 62.71 -24.07
CA GLY A 680 0.81 62.55 -25.12
C GLY A 680 2.31 62.68 -24.77
N ALA A 681 3.27 62.44 -25.68
CA ALA A 681 3.30 61.59 -26.91
C ALA A 681 4.73 61.53 -27.53
N PHE A 682 5.17 60.34 -28.03
CA PHE A 682 6.31 60.08 -28.95
C PHE A 682 7.77 60.46 -28.57
N GLY A 683 8.76 59.71 -29.10
CA GLY A 683 10.19 60.10 -29.15
C GLY A 683 11.23 58.97 -29.33
N GLN A 684 11.84 58.85 -30.52
CA GLN A 684 13.01 57.99 -30.87
C GLN A 684 14.13 58.86 -31.52
N PRO A 685 15.40 58.43 -31.77
CA PRO A 685 15.86 57.25 -32.56
C PRO A 685 16.90 56.39 -31.75
N GLY A 686 18.01 55.77 -32.20
CA GLY A 686 18.78 55.59 -33.47
C GLY A 686 20.30 55.42 -33.17
N ALA A 687 21.25 55.08 -34.07
CA ALA A 687 21.29 54.33 -35.34
C ALA A 687 22.77 54.24 -35.87
N GLY A 688 23.19 53.16 -36.57
CA GLY A 688 24.53 52.96 -37.21
C GLY A 688 25.47 52.01 -36.45
N MET A 689 26.22 51.02 -37.00
CA MET A 689 27.01 50.81 -38.25
C MET A 689 28.30 51.67 -38.35
N GLY A 690 29.49 51.17 -38.71
CA GLY A 690 29.92 49.85 -39.25
C GLY A 690 31.44 49.52 -39.07
N PRO A 691 32.05 48.57 -39.82
CA PRO A 691 33.28 47.84 -39.41
C PRO A 691 34.61 48.10 -40.19
N ALA A 692 35.75 47.63 -39.64
CA ALA A 692 37.07 47.47 -40.29
C ALA A 692 37.96 46.40 -39.58
N SER A 693 39.15 46.05 -40.10
CA SER A 693 39.83 44.75 -39.81
C SER A 693 41.39 44.73 -39.70
N ALA A 694 41.90 43.72 -38.96
CA ALA A 694 43.17 42.97 -39.12
C ALA A 694 44.54 43.53 -38.62
N GLY A 695 45.41 42.64 -38.10
CA GLY A 695 46.88 42.82 -38.02
C GLY A 695 47.62 42.19 -36.80
N GLY A 696 48.70 41.41 -37.04
CA GLY A 696 49.72 40.97 -36.05
C GLY A 696 49.41 39.68 -35.26
N VAL A 697 50.02 38.49 -35.43
CA VAL A 697 51.42 38.00 -35.64
C VAL A 697 52.22 37.73 -34.34
N GLY A 698 52.57 36.45 -34.10
CA GLY A 698 53.50 35.97 -33.06
C GLY A 698 53.44 34.43 -32.94
N ALA A 699 54.58 33.73 -32.81
CA ALA A 699 54.62 32.25 -32.92
C ALA A 699 55.75 31.54 -32.13
N ALA A 700 55.43 30.39 -31.51
CA ALA A 700 56.28 29.24 -31.13
C ALA A 700 55.42 28.26 -30.28
N GLY A 701 55.65 26.93 -30.20
CA GLY A 701 56.55 26.07 -30.98
C GLY A 701 56.60 24.62 -30.45
N ILE A 702 56.26 23.64 -31.31
CA ILE A 702 56.77 22.25 -31.42
C ILE A 702 57.19 21.51 -30.12
N ASN A 703 56.47 20.44 -29.73
CA ASN A 703 56.98 19.05 -29.87
C ASN A 703 55.92 17.94 -29.66
N SER A 704 56.31 16.67 -29.82
CA SER A 704 55.42 15.50 -29.98
C SER A 704 55.81 14.26 -29.14
N ALA A 705 54.87 13.29 -29.06
CA ALA A 705 55.01 11.93 -28.49
C ALA A 705 55.13 11.84 -26.94
N THR A 706 54.84 10.71 -26.26
CA THR A 706 54.58 9.33 -26.73
C THR A 706 53.58 8.59 -25.81
N LEU A 707 52.85 7.58 -26.32
CA LEU A 707 52.15 6.56 -25.53
C LEU A 707 53.12 5.50 -24.97
N PRO A 708 52.71 4.71 -23.95
CA PRO A 708 52.40 3.30 -24.28
C PRO A 708 51.15 2.72 -23.58
N HIS A 709 50.65 1.60 -24.12
CA HIS A 709 49.56 0.79 -23.55
C HIS A 709 49.97 -0.06 -22.33
N SER A 710 48.97 -0.49 -21.56
CA SER A 710 48.84 -1.91 -21.17
C SER A 710 47.37 -2.35 -21.24
N ARG A 711 47.09 -3.66 -21.20
CA ARG A 711 45.77 -4.27 -21.46
C ARG A 711 45.42 -5.37 -20.44
N SER A 712 44.14 -5.41 -20.05
CA SER A 712 43.27 -6.58 -19.75
C SER A 712 43.83 -7.88 -19.13
N THR A 713 43.22 -8.32 -18.03
CA THR A 713 42.59 -9.67 -17.77
C THR A 713 41.80 -9.55 -16.45
N THR A 714 40.55 -9.99 -16.22
CA THR A 714 39.69 -11.13 -16.64
C THR A 714 39.86 -12.39 -15.77
N ARG A 715 38.71 -12.93 -15.29
CA ARG A 715 38.50 -14.10 -14.38
C ARG A 715 38.68 -13.82 -12.88
N VAL A 716 38.02 -14.57 -11.99
CA VAL A 716 37.02 -15.65 -12.22
C VAL A 716 35.62 -15.10 -12.09
#